data_AF-A0A1T1AS85-F1
#
_entry.id   AF-A0A1T1AS85-F1
#
_cell.length_a   1.000
_cell.length_b   1.000
_cell.length_c   1.000
_cell.angle_alpha   90.00
_cell.angle_beta   90.00
_cell.angle_gamma   90.00
#
_symmetry.space_group_name_H-M   'P 1'
#
loop_
_entity.id
_entity.type
_entity.pdbx_description
1 polymer ?
#
loop_
_entity_poly.entity_id
_entity_poly.type
_entity_poly.pdbx_seq_one_letter_code
_entity_poly.pdbx_strand_id
1 'polypeptide(L)'
;MPTGFRVSLPSRFPPFLTEFLQRWRRPTRRELLWALAALPTLLLAYTLLLIPFTPAISDIRKAKVDLPAQVLSSDGKLLTEFKWANRVWVPLKDVAPSVVNALVATEDHRFYEHFGLDWRRTASAALHTFSGERQGGSTLTQQLARNLFPQEIGRAPTLTRKLKEAITAFKIEALYTKPEILETYLNTVPFLYNAYGIEMAARTYFDKSADQLSVLESATLVGMLKGNSYYNPVLNPERALQRRNTVLAQMVKRGQLEAAQYTSLSKRPLRIDFERQVEDSGPVPHFAVQLRKWLIDWADDHDYNLYADGLVVHTTIDARLQALANQALARQSRHLQTLADAAWQPRRAWGPDSALVQSLVRETPEYRRAVDAGQNADDVLKALLKDSSFMGQLRTQKTRLQAGFLALDPRNGQVRAWVGSRDFGQEPFDHVSQARRQPGSTFKPFVYGAAFDEGASPDDTLIDQAVEIPLPGGEVWRPSDGGPPSDKPMRLRDALAYSKNTITAQLMQSVGPERVARLARAMGVNESPLEAVPALALGTSPVSLKEMVSAYSSIAHDGQYLAPMLVTRIENRQGEVLAEFDPAKPQRALSAQANYQLLDVMRGVVDKGTGVAIRSRYGIRADVAGKTGTTQDNTDGWFILMHPQLVAGAWVGFNDGRITLRSDYWGQGAHSALPIVGEVTAQALRTKLIDPRERFEAPPEGFFSQLAKGLRDWVQGLMAPKPVPVPQPVRQPAPEEVVAPEPAVPASEPVEVVASTVTLPASAPVSPISASSAAPTLGPVAPVSVPAPAVVPDDAVR
;
A
#
# COMPACT_ATOMS: atom_id res chain seq x y z
N MET A 1 -56.10 -57.07 40.70
CA MET A 1 -56.65 -56.33 39.55
C MET A 1 -55.87 -55.03 39.39
N PRO A 2 -55.88 -54.37 38.22
CA PRO A 2 -55.81 -54.93 36.86
C PRO A 2 -54.78 -54.17 35.98
N THR A 3 -54.74 -54.47 34.67
CA THR A 3 -54.06 -53.74 33.57
C THR A 3 -52.53 -53.53 33.65
N GLY A 4 -51.78 -53.50 32.55
CA GLY A 4 -52.14 -53.88 31.17
C GLY A 4 -51.50 -53.00 30.09
N PHE A 5 -50.36 -53.41 29.53
CA PHE A 5 -49.84 -52.85 28.28
C PHE A 5 -49.22 -53.96 27.39
N ARG A 6 -50.01 -54.47 26.45
CA ARG A 6 -49.49 -55.24 25.30
C ARG A 6 -49.08 -54.24 24.21
N VAL A 7 -47.78 -53.98 24.06
CA VAL A 7 -47.28 -53.29 22.87
C VAL A 7 -47.22 -54.29 21.71
N SER A 8 -48.26 -54.28 20.87
CA SER A 8 -48.26 -55.01 19.60
C SER A 8 -47.39 -54.26 18.59
N LEU A 9 -46.19 -54.77 18.32
CA LEU A 9 -45.39 -54.31 17.18
C LEU A 9 -46.15 -54.60 15.88
N PRO A 10 -46.29 -53.63 14.95
CA PRO A 10 -46.99 -53.84 13.70
C PRO A 10 -46.25 -54.84 12.81
N SER A 11 -47.02 -55.70 12.13
CA SER A 11 -46.56 -56.85 11.34
C SER A 11 -45.96 -56.49 9.98
N ARG A 12 -45.00 -55.56 9.95
CA ARG A 12 -44.29 -55.11 8.74
C ARG A 12 -42.75 -55.11 8.84
N PHE A 13 -42.19 -55.86 9.79
CA PHE A 13 -40.76 -56.21 9.75
C PHE A 13 -40.57 -57.61 9.17
N PRO A 14 -39.59 -57.82 8.26
CA PRO A 14 -39.31 -59.14 7.70
C PRO A 14 -38.82 -60.09 8.80
N PRO A 15 -39.03 -61.42 8.67
CA PRO A 15 -38.86 -62.38 9.77
C PRO A 15 -37.47 -62.36 10.42
N PHE A 16 -36.41 -62.11 9.64
CA PHE A 16 -35.04 -62.00 10.16
C PHE A 16 -34.87 -60.88 11.19
N LEU A 17 -35.62 -59.77 11.07
CA LEU A 17 -35.57 -58.66 12.02
C LEU A 17 -36.30 -59.00 13.33
N THR A 18 -37.41 -59.74 13.28
CA THR A 18 -38.04 -60.26 14.51
C THR A 18 -37.19 -61.30 15.21
N GLU A 19 -36.49 -62.18 14.47
CA GLU A 19 -35.52 -63.12 15.06
C GLU A 19 -34.32 -62.38 15.67
N PHE A 20 -33.73 -61.42 14.96
CA PHE A 20 -32.60 -60.60 15.44
C PHE A 20 -32.92 -59.89 16.76
N LEU A 21 -34.12 -59.28 16.85
CA LEU A 21 -34.59 -58.61 18.06
C LEU A 21 -34.91 -59.57 19.21
N GLN A 22 -35.39 -60.79 18.94
CA GLN A 22 -35.57 -61.81 19.98
C GLN A 22 -34.24 -62.38 20.47
N ARG A 23 -33.28 -62.59 19.57
CA ARG A 23 -31.92 -63.06 19.86
C ARG A 23 -31.17 -62.10 20.79
N TRP A 24 -31.32 -60.79 20.58
CA TRP A 24 -30.81 -59.74 21.47
C TRP A 24 -31.47 -59.68 22.86
N ARG A 25 -32.59 -60.38 23.12
CA ARG A 25 -33.17 -60.48 24.48
C ARG A 25 -32.45 -61.47 25.40
N ARG A 26 -31.63 -62.38 24.85
CA ARG A 26 -30.78 -63.31 25.61
C ARG A 26 -29.43 -63.51 24.87
N PRO A 27 -28.60 -62.45 24.77
CA PRO A 27 -27.38 -62.51 23.98
C PRO A 27 -26.40 -63.54 24.56
N THR A 28 -25.84 -64.39 23.70
CA THR A 28 -24.79 -65.32 24.12
C THR A 28 -23.52 -64.55 24.51
N ARG A 29 -22.63 -65.17 25.30
CA ARG A 29 -21.30 -64.59 25.62
C ARG A 29 -20.51 -64.22 24.34
N ARG A 30 -20.68 -64.97 23.24
CA ARG A 30 -20.07 -64.63 21.94
C ARG A 30 -20.68 -63.37 21.34
N GLU A 31 -21.99 -63.22 21.31
CA GLU A 31 -22.66 -62.03 20.74
C GLU A 31 -22.37 -60.77 21.56
N LEU A 32 -22.26 -60.88 22.89
CA LEU A 32 -21.77 -59.81 23.77
C LEU A 32 -20.31 -59.42 23.46
N LEU A 33 -19.41 -60.39 23.25
CA LEU A 33 -18.02 -60.12 22.85
C LEU A 33 -17.92 -59.49 21.46
N TRP A 34 -18.72 -59.93 20.49
CA TRP A 34 -18.79 -59.31 19.16
C TRP A 34 -19.33 -57.88 19.22
N ALA A 35 -20.35 -57.61 20.04
CA ALA A 35 -20.86 -56.25 20.24
C ALA A 35 -19.83 -55.32 20.92
N LEU A 36 -19.10 -55.83 21.91
CA LEU A 36 -17.99 -55.12 22.55
C LEU A 36 -16.82 -54.86 21.61
N ALA A 37 -16.54 -55.77 20.67
CA ALA A 37 -15.50 -55.60 19.65
C ALA A 37 -15.92 -54.68 18.49
N ALA A 38 -17.20 -54.66 18.11
CA ALA A 38 -17.68 -53.92 16.95
C ALA A 38 -17.39 -52.41 17.04
N LEU A 39 -17.57 -51.78 18.21
CA LEU A 39 -17.28 -50.36 18.41
C LEU A 39 -15.80 -50.00 18.17
N PRO A 40 -14.81 -50.61 18.84
CA PRO A 40 -13.40 -50.34 18.55
C PRO A 40 -12.97 -50.77 17.14
N THR A 41 -13.54 -51.83 16.56
CA THR A 41 -13.27 -52.21 15.14
C THR A 41 -13.78 -51.14 14.16
N LEU A 42 -14.99 -50.60 14.36
CA LEU A 42 -15.52 -49.50 13.55
C LEU A 42 -14.72 -48.21 13.73
N LEU A 43 -14.30 -47.90 14.96
CA LEU A 43 -13.43 -46.74 15.23
C LEU A 43 -12.06 -46.89 14.55
N LEU A 44 -11.47 -48.09 14.57
CA LEU A 44 -10.21 -48.38 13.87
C LEU A 44 -10.38 -48.26 12.36
N ALA A 45 -11.43 -48.87 11.77
CA ALA A 45 -11.73 -48.78 10.34
C ALA A 45 -11.94 -47.33 9.89
N TYR A 46 -12.67 -46.52 10.67
CA TYR A 46 -12.83 -45.09 10.42
C TYR A 46 -11.52 -44.32 10.53
N THR A 47 -10.67 -44.65 11.51
CA THR A 47 -9.33 -44.05 11.66
C THR A 47 -8.42 -44.37 10.47
N LEU A 48 -8.43 -45.61 9.97
CA LEU A 48 -7.71 -46.00 8.76
C LEU A 48 -8.21 -45.26 7.52
N LEU A 49 -9.54 -45.12 7.37
CA LEU A 49 -10.17 -44.37 6.28
C LEU A 49 -9.81 -42.88 6.29
N LEU A 50 -9.44 -42.31 7.44
CA LEU A 50 -8.99 -40.91 7.55
C LEU A 50 -7.53 -40.69 7.12
N ILE A 51 -6.70 -41.74 6.95
CA ILE A 51 -5.26 -41.59 6.65
C ILE A 51 -4.99 -40.81 5.34
N PRO A 52 -5.69 -41.06 4.21
CA PRO A 52 -5.51 -40.27 2.98
C PRO A 52 -5.95 -38.81 3.13
N PHE A 53 -6.83 -38.51 4.09
CA PHE A 53 -7.32 -37.16 4.37
C PHE A 53 -6.51 -36.45 5.47
N THR A 54 -5.22 -36.81 5.63
CA THR A 54 -4.26 -36.15 6.52
C THR A 54 -2.94 -35.90 5.81
N PRO A 55 -2.19 -34.84 6.14
CA PRO A 55 -0.97 -34.41 5.44
C PRO A 55 -0.01 -35.56 5.14
N ALA A 56 0.58 -35.56 3.95
CA ALA A 56 1.55 -36.54 3.53
C ALA A 56 2.92 -36.31 4.19
N ILE A 57 3.77 -37.33 4.10
CA ILE A 57 5.14 -37.31 4.67
C ILE A 57 6.02 -36.25 3.97
N SER A 58 5.74 -35.95 2.70
CA SER A 58 6.31 -34.84 1.93
C SER A 58 6.02 -33.49 2.60
N ASP A 59 4.78 -33.26 2.99
CA ASP A 59 4.26 -31.96 3.42
C ASP A 59 4.75 -31.66 4.84
N ILE A 60 4.78 -32.70 5.68
CA ILE A 60 5.41 -32.71 7.00
C ILE A 60 6.93 -32.45 6.90
N ARG A 61 7.58 -32.84 5.81
CA ARG A 61 9.00 -32.50 5.54
C ARG A 61 9.17 -31.07 5.03
N LYS A 62 8.28 -30.57 4.16
CA LYS A 62 8.27 -29.18 3.67
C LYS A 62 8.06 -28.17 4.82
N ALA A 63 7.07 -28.41 5.69
CA ALA A 63 6.61 -27.46 6.72
C ALA A 63 7.63 -27.16 7.86
N LYS A 64 8.82 -27.79 7.86
CA LYS A 64 9.95 -27.38 8.71
C LYS A 64 10.77 -26.25 8.08
N VAL A 65 10.55 -25.96 6.80
CA VAL A 65 11.34 -25.03 5.97
C VAL A 65 10.38 -24.20 5.11
N ASP A 66 9.49 -23.42 5.73
CA ASP A 66 8.67 -22.47 4.98
C ASP A 66 9.59 -21.47 4.28
N LEU A 67 9.60 -21.50 2.94
CA LEU A 67 10.33 -20.53 2.13
C LEU A 67 9.36 -19.43 1.67
N PRO A 68 9.40 -18.23 2.27
CA PRO A 68 8.54 -17.14 1.85
C PRO A 68 8.92 -16.70 0.43
N ALA A 69 7.93 -16.32 -0.37
CA ALA A 69 8.21 -15.77 -1.69
C ALA A 69 8.99 -14.44 -1.59
N GLN A 70 10.06 -14.33 -2.37
CA GLN A 70 10.88 -13.13 -2.46
C GLN A 70 10.40 -12.26 -3.63
N VAL A 71 10.10 -11.00 -3.35
CA VAL A 71 9.73 -10.01 -4.38
C VAL A 71 10.98 -9.22 -4.75
N LEU A 72 11.41 -9.30 -6.01
CA LEU A 72 12.59 -8.63 -6.54
C LEU A 72 12.21 -7.46 -7.46
N SER A 73 13.00 -6.40 -7.45
CA SER A 73 12.91 -5.29 -8.41
C SER A 73 13.47 -5.68 -9.79
N SER A 74 13.19 -4.86 -10.79
CA SER A 74 13.81 -4.94 -12.12
C SER A 74 15.33 -4.70 -12.11
N ASP A 75 15.88 -4.08 -11.05
CA ASP A 75 17.31 -3.98 -10.76
C ASP A 75 17.80 -5.05 -9.75
N GLY A 76 17.05 -6.15 -9.58
CA GLY A 76 17.46 -7.38 -8.89
C GLY A 76 17.52 -7.30 -7.36
N LYS A 77 16.95 -6.26 -6.74
CA LYS A 77 16.99 -6.07 -5.28
C LYS A 77 15.76 -6.64 -4.62
N LEU A 78 15.94 -7.24 -3.44
CA LEU A 78 14.82 -7.64 -2.59
C LEU A 78 14.00 -6.41 -2.17
N LEU A 79 12.72 -6.44 -2.51
CA LEU A 79 11.74 -5.39 -2.21
C LEU A 79 10.86 -5.75 -1.00
N THR A 80 10.50 -7.03 -0.84
CA THR A 80 9.79 -7.57 0.33
C THR A 80 9.81 -9.10 0.29
N GLU A 81 9.43 -9.74 1.39
CA GLU A 81 9.24 -11.19 1.50
C GLU A 81 7.81 -11.48 1.96
N PHE A 82 7.06 -12.26 1.19
CA PHE A 82 5.70 -12.66 1.57
C PHE A 82 5.75 -13.83 2.55
N LYS A 83 5.70 -13.49 3.84
CA LYS A 83 5.62 -14.41 4.97
C LYS A 83 4.17 -14.61 5.40
N TRP A 84 3.84 -15.82 5.85
CA TRP A 84 2.55 -16.17 6.46
C TRP A 84 2.37 -15.50 7.83
N ALA A 85 3.47 -15.24 8.52
CA ALA A 85 3.54 -14.78 9.89
C ALA A 85 4.85 -14.03 10.14
N ASN A 86 4.84 -13.05 11.05
CA ASN A 86 6.09 -12.51 11.58
C ASN A 86 6.69 -13.54 12.56
N ARG A 87 7.68 -14.31 12.07
CA ARG A 87 8.39 -15.40 12.76
C ARG A 87 9.89 -15.30 12.47
N VAL A 88 10.69 -15.30 13.52
CA VAL A 88 12.12 -15.63 13.46
C VAL A 88 12.28 -17.07 13.95
N TRP A 89 13.00 -17.91 13.20
CA TRP A 89 13.29 -19.29 13.62
C TRP A 89 14.54 -19.30 14.51
N VAL A 90 14.40 -19.81 15.73
CA VAL A 90 15.51 -20.04 16.66
C VAL A 90 15.74 -21.54 16.89
N PRO A 91 16.98 -22.05 16.78
CA PRO A 91 17.30 -23.42 17.18
C PRO A 91 16.99 -23.67 18.65
N LEU A 92 16.60 -24.89 19.04
CA LEU A 92 16.17 -25.18 20.42
C LEU A 92 17.28 -24.93 21.47
N LYS A 93 18.55 -25.05 21.06
CA LYS A 93 19.72 -24.74 21.88
C LYS A 93 19.85 -23.24 22.23
N ASP A 94 19.22 -22.38 21.45
CA ASP A 94 19.23 -20.91 21.57
C ASP A 94 17.89 -20.40 22.17
N VAL A 95 17.18 -21.28 22.90
CA VAL A 95 15.97 -20.97 23.67
C VAL A 95 16.22 -21.29 25.14
N ALA A 96 15.81 -20.42 26.05
CA ALA A 96 16.08 -20.58 27.47
C ALA A 96 15.50 -21.92 28.01
N PRO A 97 16.27 -22.74 28.76
CA PRO A 97 15.80 -24.02 29.29
C PRO A 97 14.54 -23.90 30.17
N SER A 98 14.36 -22.75 30.81
CA SER A 98 13.15 -22.32 31.52
C SER A 98 11.87 -22.44 30.68
N VAL A 99 11.92 -22.12 29.37
CA VAL A 99 10.79 -22.26 28.44
C VAL A 99 10.46 -23.73 28.22
N VAL A 100 11.45 -24.55 27.88
CA VAL A 100 11.28 -25.98 27.60
C VAL A 100 10.74 -26.70 28.83
N ASN A 101 11.31 -26.42 30.00
CA ASN A 101 10.91 -27.02 31.27
C ASN A 101 9.48 -26.58 31.68
N ALA A 102 9.12 -25.32 31.48
CA ALA A 102 7.77 -24.82 31.71
C ALA A 102 6.74 -25.47 30.77
N LEU A 103 7.07 -25.58 29.48
CA LEU A 103 6.22 -26.14 28.43
C LEU A 103 5.94 -27.62 28.69
N VAL A 104 6.99 -28.43 28.85
CA VAL A 104 6.87 -29.86 29.10
C VAL A 104 6.13 -30.09 30.42
N ALA A 105 6.49 -29.43 31.52
CA ALA A 105 5.82 -29.63 32.81
C ALA A 105 4.31 -29.31 32.79
N THR A 106 3.86 -28.40 31.92
CA THR A 106 2.46 -27.93 31.86
C THR A 106 1.62 -28.66 30.82
N GLU A 107 2.05 -28.71 29.57
CA GLU A 107 1.21 -29.14 28.44
C GLU A 107 1.35 -30.64 28.14
N ASP A 108 2.52 -31.23 28.41
CA ASP A 108 2.79 -32.66 28.13
C ASP A 108 3.94 -33.24 28.99
N HIS A 109 3.70 -33.36 30.30
CA HIS A 109 4.72 -33.76 31.28
C HIS A 109 5.35 -35.16 31.08
N ARG A 110 4.86 -35.94 30.11
CA ARG A 110 5.37 -37.26 29.71
C ARG A 110 5.83 -37.27 28.25
N PHE A 111 6.11 -36.10 27.67
CA PHE A 111 6.45 -35.91 26.25
C PHE A 111 7.54 -36.86 25.73
N TYR A 112 8.56 -37.14 26.55
CA TYR A 112 9.65 -38.06 26.21
C TYR A 112 9.34 -39.56 26.44
N GLU A 113 8.23 -39.90 27.11
CA GLU A 113 7.83 -41.28 27.44
C GLU A 113 6.80 -41.88 26.46
N HIS A 114 6.27 -41.10 25.52
CA HIS A 114 5.21 -41.53 24.62
C HIS A 114 5.57 -41.32 23.14
N PHE A 115 4.84 -41.99 22.25
CA PHE A 115 5.00 -41.85 20.80
C PHE A 115 3.67 -41.39 20.19
N GLY A 116 3.60 -40.14 19.74
CA GLY A 116 2.43 -39.45 19.20
C GLY A 116 1.29 -39.17 20.20
N LEU A 117 0.88 -40.20 20.97
CA LEU A 117 -0.19 -40.18 21.95
C LEU A 117 0.28 -40.65 23.34
N ASP A 118 0.01 -39.87 24.38
CA ASP A 118 -0.05 -40.42 25.73
C ASP A 118 -1.38 -41.16 25.91
N TRP A 119 -1.34 -42.49 25.75
CA TRP A 119 -2.48 -43.37 25.98
C TRP A 119 -3.03 -43.32 27.41
N ARG A 120 -2.18 -43.13 28.44
CA ARG A 120 -2.62 -43.02 29.84
C ARG A 120 -3.40 -41.73 30.05
N ARG A 121 -2.87 -40.60 29.57
CA ARG A 121 -3.56 -39.30 29.65
C ARG A 121 -4.82 -39.28 28.77
N THR A 122 -4.80 -39.90 27.60
CA THR A 122 -5.97 -39.97 26.70
C THR A 122 -7.10 -40.78 27.32
N ALA A 123 -6.82 -41.95 27.91
CA ALA A 123 -7.81 -42.75 28.62
C ALA A 123 -8.37 -42.02 29.86
N SER A 124 -7.49 -41.40 30.67
CA SER A 124 -7.90 -40.59 31.82
C SER A 124 -8.79 -39.41 31.42
N ALA A 125 -8.40 -38.63 30.41
CA ALA A 125 -9.18 -37.49 29.94
C ALA A 125 -10.53 -37.90 29.34
N ALA A 126 -10.61 -39.07 28.68
CA ALA A 126 -11.88 -39.63 28.24
C ALA A 126 -12.81 -39.98 29.43
N LEU A 127 -12.29 -40.69 30.44
CA LEU A 127 -13.03 -41.03 31.66
C LEU A 127 -13.55 -39.79 32.40
N HIS A 128 -12.69 -38.78 32.62
CA HIS A 128 -13.12 -37.52 33.25
C HIS A 128 -14.14 -36.75 32.40
N THR A 129 -14.02 -36.79 31.07
CA THR A 129 -15.02 -36.17 30.17
C THR A 129 -16.39 -36.87 30.29
N PHE A 130 -16.44 -38.19 30.50
CA PHE A 130 -17.68 -38.90 30.80
C PHE A 130 -18.24 -38.63 32.21
N SER A 131 -17.38 -38.26 33.18
CA SER A 131 -17.83 -37.81 34.52
C SER A 131 -18.12 -36.31 34.60
N GLY A 132 -18.16 -35.60 33.47
CA GLY A 132 -18.50 -34.16 33.37
C GLY A 132 -17.31 -33.19 33.45
N GLU A 133 -16.11 -33.66 33.82
CA GLU A 133 -14.90 -32.84 33.94
C GLU A 133 -14.07 -32.87 32.66
N ARG A 134 -14.22 -31.86 31.80
CA ARG A 134 -13.48 -31.77 30.52
C ARG A 134 -11.99 -31.49 30.74
N GLN A 135 -11.17 -32.53 30.74
CA GLN A 135 -9.71 -32.45 30.89
C GLN A 135 -8.97 -32.41 29.53
N GLY A 136 -7.86 -31.69 29.46
CA GLY A 136 -7.01 -31.59 28.26
C GLY A 136 -6.10 -32.80 28.06
N GLY A 137 -6.49 -33.71 27.16
CA GLY A 137 -5.76 -34.96 26.89
C GLY A 137 -4.60 -34.90 25.88
N SER A 138 -4.45 -33.81 25.11
CA SER A 138 -3.64 -33.83 23.88
C SER A 138 -2.16 -33.52 24.05
N THR A 139 -1.33 -34.28 23.32
CA THR A 139 0.14 -34.18 23.32
C THR A 139 0.66 -32.92 22.62
N LEU A 140 1.89 -32.51 22.92
CA LEU A 140 2.53 -31.39 22.20
C LEU A 140 2.55 -31.64 20.69
N THR A 141 2.75 -32.87 20.25
CA THR A 141 2.78 -33.26 18.84
C THR A 141 1.40 -33.22 18.17
N GLN A 142 0.31 -33.55 18.89
CA GLN A 142 -1.05 -33.28 18.41
C GLN A 142 -1.35 -31.78 18.31
N GLN A 143 -0.82 -30.97 19.23
CA GLN A 143 -0.94 -29.52 19.14
C GLN A 143 -0.13 -28.95 17.97
N LEU A 144 1.09 -29.47 17.72
CA LEU A 144 1.91 -29.12 16.56
C LEU A 144 1.22 -29.46 15.24
N ALA A 145 0.71 -30.70 15.10
CA ALA A 145 -0.02 -31.14 13.93
C ALA A 145 -1.16 -30.18 13.57
N ARG A 146 -2.01 -29.86 14.56
CA ARG A 146 -3.14 -28.91 14.41
C ARG A 146 -2.69 -27.50 14.02
N ASN A 147 -1.55 -27.05 14.53
CA ASN A 147 -1.03 -25.70 14.26
C ASN A 147 -0.42 -25.59 12.86
N LEU A 148 0.29 -26.63 12.38
CA LEU A 148 0.88 -26.69 11.04
C LEU A 148 -0.15 -26.94 9.94
N PHE A 149 -1.11 -27.84 10.17
CA PHE A 149 -2.04 -28.34 9.14
C PHE A 149 -3.52 -28.05 9.46
N PRO A 150 -3.91 -26.77 9.64
CA PRO A 150 -5.24 -26.40 10.13
C PRO A 150 -6.35 -26.56 9.09
N GLN A 151 -6.03 -26.78 7.81
CA GLN A 151 -7.02 -26.96 6.74
C GLN A 151 -7.44 -28.43 6.64
N GLU A 152 -6.45 -29.30 6.54
CA GLU A 152 -6.50 -30.74 6.37
C GLU A 152 -7.06 -31.43 7.61
N ILE A 153 -6.58 -31.04 8.80
CA ILE A 153 -7.08 -31.51 10.10
C ILE A 153 -8.45 -30.89 10.41
N GLY A 154 -8.67 -29.65 9.97
CA GLY A 154 -9.89 -28.87 10.19
C GLY A 154 -9.94 -28.17 11.56
N ARG A 155 -10.76 -27.12 11.65
CA ARG A 155 -10.80 -26.23 12.83
C ARG A 155 -11.88 -26.58 13.87
N ALA A 156 -12.96 -27.26 13.47
CA ALA A 156 -14.10 -27.57 14.35
C ALA A 156 -13.77 -28.64 15.42
N PRO A 157 -14.31 -28.56 16.66
CA PRO A 157 -13.93 -29.44 17.77
C PRO A 157 -14.56 -30.85 17.71
N THR A 158 -14.42 -31.55 16.58
CA THR A 158 -15.01 -32.88 16.32
C THR A 158 -14.08 -34.05 16.70
N LEU A 159 -14.66 -35.25 16.80
CA LEU A 159 -13.90 -36.51 16.93
C LEU A 159 -13.02 -36.75 15.69
N THR A 160 -13.55 -36.51 14.49
CA THR A 160 -12.81 -36.63 13.21
C THR A 160 -11.53 -35.80 13.24
N ARG A 161 -11.60 -34.54 13.68
CA ARG A 161 -10.41 -33.69 13.86
C ARG A 161 -9.41 -34.32 14.83
N LYS A 162 -9.87 -34.86 15.96
CA LYS A 162 -8.99 -35.51 16.96
C LYS A 162 -8.31 -36.78 16.44
N LEU A 163 -8.97 -37.54 15.59
CA LEU A 163 -8.36 -38.68 14.90
C LEU A 163 -7.34 -38.21 13.85
N LYS A 164 -7.63 -37.16 13.07
CA LYS A 164 -6.67 -36.55 12.15
C LYS A 164 -5.43 -35.98 12.86
N GLU A 165 -5.62 -35.29 14.00
CA GLU A 165 -4.52 -34.84 14.88
C GLU A 165 -3.66 -36.02 15.37
N ALA A 166 -4.27 -37.14 15.76
CA ALA A 166 -3.55 -38.33 16.21
C ALA A 166 -2.74 -38.99 15.09
N ILE A 167 -3.34 -39.23 13.91
CA ILE A 167 -2.66 -39.78 12.73
C ILE A 167 -1.47 -38.90 12.33
N THR A 168 -1.67 -37.58 12.29
CA THR A 168 -0.62 -36.63 11.92
C THR A 168 0.46 -36.54 12.99
N ALA A 169 0.13 -36.64 14.28
CA ALA A 169 1.14 -36.72 15.35
C ALA A 169 2.01 -37.99 15.22
N PHE A 170 1.43 -39.16 14.92
CA PHE A 170 2.21 -40.36 14.63
C PHE A 170 3.12 -40.19 13.40
N LYS A 171 2.62 -39.58 12.31
CA LYS A 171 3.45 -39.24 11.13
C LYS A 171 4.62 -38.32 11.50
N ILE A 172 4.39 -37.30 12.33
CA ILE A 172 5.43 -36.35 12.78
C ILE A 172 6.50 -37.06 13.62
N GLU A 173 6.14 -37.87 14.62
CA GLU A 173 7.16 -38.53 15.48
C GLU A 173 7.89 -39.69 14.78
N ALA A 174 7.32 -40.24 13.70
CA ALA A 174 8.02 -41.19 12.83
C ALA A 174 9.09 -40.52 11.93
N LEU A 175 9.12 -39.18 11.86
CA LEU A 175 10.01 -38.40 11.00
C LEU A 175 10.98 -37.49 11.77
N TYR A 176 10.61 -37.07 12.98
CA TYR A 176 11.33 -36.07 13.76
C TYR A 176 11.59 -36.51 15.20
N THR A 177 12.77 -36.15 15.70
CA THR A 177 13.15 -36.38 17.09
C THR A 177 12.39 -35.45 18.05
N LYS A 178 12.29 -35.84 19.33
CA LYS A 178 11.62 -35.03 20.37
C LYS A 178 12.17 -33.59 20.48
N PRO A 179 13.49 -33.33 20.38
CA PRO A 179 14.01 -31.96 20.28
C PRO A 179 13.52 -31.19 19.05
N GLU A 180 13.51 -31.79 17.85
CA GLU A 180 13.01 -31.12 16.65
C GLU A 180 11.51 -30.80 16.71
N ILE A 181 10.73 -31.66 17.35
CA ILE A 181 9.30 -31.41 17.61
C ILE A 181 9.13 -30.22 18.56
N LEU A 182 9.96 -30.11 19.61
CA LEU A 182 9.96 -28.95 20.51
C LEU A 182 10.40 -27.67 19.79
N GLU A 183 11.44 -27.73 18.97
CA GLU A 183 11.91 -26.60 18.15
C GLU A 183 10.80 -26.12 17.20
N THR A 184 10.22 -27.04 16.42
CA THR A 184 9.15 -26.73 15.46
C THR A 184 7.92 -26.19 16.18
N TYR A 185 7.52 -26.76 17.32
CA TYR A 185 6.41 -26.25 18.12
C TYR A 185 6.69 -24.86 18.69
N LEU A 186 7.85 -24.65 19.30
CA LEU A 186 8.24 -23.37 19.88
C LEU A 186 8.42 -22.27 18.83
N ASN A 187 8.72 -22.60 17.57
CA ASN A 187 8.79 -21.63 16.48
C ASN A 187 7.45 -21.39 15.77
N THR A 188 6.47 -22.30 15.84
CA THR A 188 5.19 -22.18 15.09
C THR A 188 4.00 -21.73 15.93
N VAL A 189 4.09 -21.79 17.26
CA VAL A 189 2.94 -21.51 18.15
C VAL A 189 2.60 -20.00 18.22
N PRO A 190 1.30 -19.60 18.12
CA PRO A 190 0.89 -18.19 18.00
C PRO A 190 0.62 -17.47 19.33
N PHE A 191 1.22 -16.29 19.51
CA PHE A 191 1.15 -15.46 20.73
C PHE A 191 0.33 -14.17 20.62
N LEU A 192 -0.45 -13.98 19.53
CA LEU A 192 -1.15 -12.74 19.13
C LEU A 192 -0.21 -11.60 18.72
N TYR A 193 -0.79 -10.47 18.29
CA TYR A 193 -0.08 -9.28 17.78
C TYR A 193 0.92 -9.58 16.65
N ASN A 194 0.58 -10.51 15.76
CA ASN A 194 1.43 -11.07 14.70
C ASN A 194 2.70 -11.81 15.19
N ALA A 195 2.89 -12.01 16.50
CA ALA A 195 4.00 -12.79 17.03
C ALA A 195 3.75 -14.29 16.90
N TYR A 196 4.53 -14.97 16.07
CA TYR A 196 4.56 -16.42 15.95
C TYR A 196 5.93 -16.95 16.38
N GLY A 197 5.92 -17.96 17.22
CA GLY A 197 7.12 -18.52 17.83
C GLY A 197 7.61 -17.78 19.07
N ILE A 198 8.41 -18.48 19.87
CA ILE A 198 8.88 -18.03 21.19
C ILE A 198 9.80 -16.80 21.09
N GLU A 199 10.62 -16.69 20.05
CA GLU A 199 11.50 -15.55 19.80
C GLU A 199 10.70 -14.26 19.60
N MET A 200 9.70 -14.30 18.71
CA MET A 200 8.84 -13.13 18.47
C MET A 200 7.99 -12.80 19.68
N ALA A 201 7.60 -13.79 20.49
CA ALA A 201 6.89 -13.57 21.75
C ALA A 201 7.79 -12.96 22.84
N ALA A 202 9.06 -13.36 22.92
CA ALA A 202 10.04 -12.78 23.84
C ALA A 202 10.23 -11.29 23.54
N ARG A 203 10.41 -10.94 22.26
CA ARG A 203 10.51 -9.56 21.78
C ARG A 203 9.22 -8.76 22.03
N THR A 204 8.07 -9.33 21.68
CA THR A 204 6.77 -8.65 21.77
C THR A 204 6.34 -8.33 23.21
N TYR A 205 6.70 -9.15 24.19
CA TYR A 205 6.20 -9.02 25.58
C TYR A 205 7.26 -8.67 26.63
N PHE A 206 8.56 -8.73 26.30
CA PHE A 206 9.64 -8.49 27.26
C PHE A 206 10.91 -7.82 26.68
N ASP A 207 10.86 -7.34 25.42
CA ASP A 207 12.00 -6.84 24.63
C ASP A 207 13.29 -7.68 24.76
N LYS A 208 13.16 -8.99 24.53
CA LYS A 208 14.25 -9.97 24.68
C LYS A 208 14.27 -11.01 23.57
N SER A 209 15.42 -11.64 23.37
CA SER A 209 15.54 -12.92 22.66
C SER A 209 15.17 -14.11 23.56
N ALA A 210 14.84 -15.25 22.94
CA ALA A 210 14.29 -16.42 23.61
C ALA A 210 15.27 -17.12 24.59
N ASP A 211 16.58 -16.94 24.42
CA ASP A 211 17.65 -17.39 25.33
C ASP A 211 17.68 -16.60 26.65
N GLN A 212 17.22 -15.34 26.63
CA GLN A 212 17.24 -14.43 27.79
C GLN A 212 15.96 -14.49 28.65
N LEU A 213 15.00 -15.35 28.30
CA LEU A 213 13.73 -15.50 29.03
C LEU A 213 13.92 -16.12 30.41
N SER A 214 13.74 -15.32 31.46
CA SER A 214 13.73 -15.82 32.84
C SER A 214 12.58 -16.79 33.08
N VAL A 215 12.64 -17.51 34.21
CA VAL A 215 11.59 -18.47 34.65
C VAL A 215 10.19 -17.85 34.68
N LEU A 216 10.07 -16.57 35.06
CA LEU A 216 8.77 -15.88 35.11
C LEU A 216 8.20 -15.57 33.74
N GLU A 217 9.05 -15.13 32.83
CA GLU A 217 8.70 -14.70 31.48
C GLU A 217 8.35 -15.94 30.65
N SER A 218 9.19 -16.97 30.75
CA SER A 218 8.96 -18.34 30.26
C SER A 218 7.61 -18.90 30.72
N ALA A 219 7.33 -18.86 32.03
CA ALA A 219 6.06 -19.36 32.59
C ALA A 219 4.84 -18.51 32.19
N THR A 220 5.05 -17.24 31.83
CA THR A 220 3.98 -16.36 31.32
C THR A 220 3.64 -16.73 29.88
N LEU A 221 4.64 -16.82 29.00
CA LEU A 221 4.46 -17.20 27.60
C LEU A 221 3.88 -18.62 27.47
N VAL A 222 4.45 -19.61 28.15
CA VAL A 222 3.86 -20.97 28.22
C VAL A 222 2.45 -20.95 28.80
N GLY A 223 2.20 -20.09 29.79
CA GLY A 223 0.87 -19.89 30.37
C GLY A 223 -0.19 -19.51 29.32
N MET A 224 0.17 -18.61 28.39
CA MET A 224 -0.70 -18.13 27.30
C MET A 224 -1.12 -19.22 26.33
N LEU A 225 -0.36 -20.31 26.15
CA LEU A 225 -0.61 -21.30 25.10
C LEU A 225 -1.96 -22.04 25.24
N LYS A 226 -2.50 -22.11 26.46
CA LYS A 226 -3.86 -22.63 26.73
C LYS A 226 -4.98 -21.74 26.18
N GLY A 227 -4.70 -20.47 25.88
CA GLY A 227 -5.66 -19.50 25.37
C GLY A 227 -5.05 -18.11 25.23
N ASN A 228 -4.44 -17.85 24.08
CA ASN A 228 -3.52 -16.72 23.85
C ASN A 228 -4.12 -15.32 24.08
N SER A 229 -5.44 -15.14 23.87
CA SER A 229 -6.18 -13.92 24.23
C SER A 229 -6.62 -13.91 25.70
N TYR A 230 -7.20 -15.02 26.17
CA TYR A 230 -7.80 -15.11 27.51
C TYR A 230 -6.79 -15.00 28.66
N TYR A 231 -5.58 -15.50 28.44
CA TYR A 231 -4.44 -15.41 29.35
C TYR A 231 -3.37 -14.40 28.88
N ASN A 232 -3.72 -13.51 27.95
CA ASN A 232 -2.81 -12.48 27.46
C ASN A 232 -2.43 -11.51 28.59
N PRO A 233 -1.15 -11.21 28.84
CA PRO A 233 -0.76 -10.37 29.96
C PRO A 233 -1.04 -8.87 29.74
N VAL A 234 -1.26 -8.42 28.50
CA VAL A 234 -1.64 -7.04 28.16
C VAL A 234 -3.16 -6.86 28.26
N LEU A 235 -3.94 -7.80 27.72
CA LEU A 235 -5.42 -7.72 27.74
C LEU A 235 -6.05 -8.18 29.06
N ASN A 236 -5.42 -9.15 29.75
CA ASN A 236 -5.98 -9.87 30.88
C ASN A 236 -4.92 -10.14 31.99
N PRO A 237 -4.23 -9.10 32.51
CA PRO A 237 -3.05 -9.26 33.38
C PRO A 237 -3.28 -10.15 34.62
N GLU A 238 -4.43 -10.05 35.28
CA GLU A 238 -4.74 -10.89 36.45
C GLU A 238 -4.82 -12.38 36.10
N ARG A 239 -5.48 -12.71 34.98
CA ARG A 239 -5.60 -14.11 34.51
C ARG A 239 -4.25 -14.64 34.05
N ALA A 240 -3.43 -13.80 33.41
CA ALA A 240 -2.06 -14.13 33.02
C ALA A 240 -1.19 -14.41 34.26
N LEU A 241 -1.27 -13.58 35.31
CA LEU A 241 -0.56 -13.78 36.58
C LEU A 241 -0.94 -15.11 37.26
N GLN A 242 -2.25 -15.38 37.36
CA GLN A 242 -2.76 -16.65 37.90
C GLN A 242 -2.30 -17.87 37.08
N ARG A 243 -2.35 -17.77 35.74
CA ARG A 243 -1.94 -18.84 34.83
C ARG A 243 -0.43 -19.08 34.84
N ARG A 244 0.39 -18.02 34.87
CA ARG A 244 1.84 -18.10 35.11
C ARG A 244 2.14 -18.83 36.41
N ASN A 245 1.48 -18.45 37.51
CA ASN A 245 1.67 -19.11 38.80
C ASN A 245 1.23 -20.59 38.76
N THR A 246 0.20 -20.93 37.96
CA THR A 246 -0.18 -22.33 37.69
C THR A 246 0.92 -23.10 36.95
N VAL A 247 1.61 -22.49 35.98
CA VAL A 247 2.76 -23.09 35.27
C VAL A 247 3.92 -23.32 36.24
N LEU A 248 4.29 -22.32 37.04
CA LEU A 248 5.35 -22.46 38.07
C LEU A 248 5.02 -23.60 39.06
N ALA A 249 3.75 -23.76 39.46
CA ALA A 249 3.32 -24.84 40.34
C ALA A 249 3.43 -26.23 39.67
N GLN A 250 3.19 -26.35 38.35
CA GLN A 250 3.48 -27.60 37.63
C GLN A 250 4.98 -27.86 37.55
N MET A 251 5.81 -26.83 37.33
CA MET A 251 7.28 -26.99 37.32
C MET A 251 7.78 -27.57 38.66
N VAL A 252 7.32 -27.05 39.80
CA VAL A 252 7.63 -27.63 41.14
C VAL A 252 7.15 -29.08 41.23
N LYS A 253 5.90 -29.37 40.83
CA LYS A 253 5.33 -30.72 40.85
C LYS A 253 6.11 -31.74 39.99
N ARG A 254 6.93 -31.28 39.04
CA ARG A 254 7.76 -32.11 38.14
C ARG A 254 9.27 -31.97 38.41
N GLY A 255 9.68 -31.39 39.54
CA GLY A 255 11.08 -31.22 39.91
C GLY A 255 11.87 -30.23 39.04
N GLN A 256 11.18 -29.41 38.25
CA GLN A 256 11.76 -28.41 37.34
C GLN A 256 11.92 -27.02 37.96
N LEU A 257 11.50 -26.85 39.22
CA LEU A 257 11.60 -25.62 40.01
C LEU A 257 11.57 -25.96 41.51
N GLU A 258 12.32 -25.25 42.34
CA GLU A 258 12.28 -25.47 43.79
C GLU A 258 11.04 -24.82 44.45
N ALA A 259 10.52 -25.43 45.51
CA ALA A 259 9.38 -24.88 46.26
C ALA A 259 9.69 -23.51 46.92
N ALA A 260 10.95 -23.29 47.34
CA ALA A 260 11.42 -22.00 47.84
C ALA A 260 11.41 -20.94 46.74
N GLN A 261 11.94 -21.26 45.55
CA GLN A 261 11.92 -20.39 44.38
C GLN A 261 10.48 -20.05 43.97
N TYR A 262 9.57 -21.03 43.90
CA TYR A 262 8.14 -20.80 43.64
C TYR A 262 7.51 -19.79 44.61
N THR A 263 7.81 -19.91 45.91
CA THR A 263 7.24 -19.03 46.96
C THR A 263 7.71 -17.58 46.83
N SER A 264 8.89 -17.35 46.26
CA SER A 264 9.42 -16.02 45.92
C SER A 264 8.89 -15.51 44.57
N LEU A 265 8.96 -16.33 43.52
CA LEU A 265 8.62 -15.97 42.15
C LEU A 265 7.12 -15.73 41.95
N SER A 266 6.26 -16.55 42.54
CA SER A 266 4.79 -16.43 42.40
C SER A 266 4.24 -15.08 42.88
N LYS A 267 4.93 -14.42 43.82
CA LYS A 267 4.57 -13.10 44.38
C LYS A 267 5.04 -11.92 43.52
N ARG A 268 5.95 -12.13 42.55
CA ARG A 268 6.45 -11.04 41.70
C ARG A 268 5.40 -10.63 40.66
N PRO A 269 5.26 -9.33 40.33
CA PRO A 269 4.38 -8.88 39.25
C PRO A 269 4.83 -9.42 37.88
N LEU A 270 4.02 -9.21 36.84
CA LEU A 270 4.34 -9.70 35.48
C LEU A 270 5.54 -9.00 34.83
N ARG A 271 5.65 -7.66 34.97
CA ARG A 271 6.65 -6.80 34.30
C ARG A 271 6.78 -7.13 32.80
N ILE A 272 5.71 -6.82 32.07
CA ILE A 272 5.68 -6.86 30.60
C ILE A 272 6.36 -5.61 30.08
N ASP A 273 7.21 -5.74 29.07
CA ASP A 273 7.68 -4.64 28.23
C ASP A 273 7.13 -4.86 26.82
N PHE A 274 6.06 -4.15 26.47
CA PHE A 274 5.20 -4.51 25.34
C PHE A 274 5.42 -3.58 24.14
N GLU A 275 6.27 -4.02 23.20
CA GLU A 275 6.38 -3.40 21.89
C GLU A 275 5.85 -4.34 20.79
N ARG A 276 4.84 -3.85 20.04
CA ARG A 276 4.32 -4.58 18.88
C ARG A 276 5.38 -4.62 17.79
N GLN A 277 5.84 -5.82 17.46
CA GLN A 277 6.82 -6.06 16.42
C GLN A 277 6.21 -5.73 15.04
N VAL A 278 6.49 -4.53 14.54
CA VAL A 278 6.02 -4.04 13.24
C VAL A 278 6.64 -4.90 12.13
N GLU A 279 5.81 -5.37 11.19
CA GLU A 279 6.29 -6.09 10.01
C GLU A 279 6.93 -5.09 9.04
N ASP A 280 8.23 -5.25 8.77
CA ASP A 280 8.92 -4.42 7.78
C ASP A 280 8.26 -4.60 6.42
N SER A 281 7.51 -3.56 6.04
CA SER A 281 6.69 -3.55 4.83
C SER A 281 7.51 -3.20 3.58
N GLY A 282 8.82 -2.97 3.74
CA GLY A 282 9.77 -2.69 2.66
C GLY A 282 9.62 -1.32 2.00
N PRO A 283 10.44 -1.00 0.98
CA PRO A 283 10.37 0.26 0.21
C PRO A 283 9.13 0.43 -0.68
N VAL A 284 8.27 -0.59 -0.81
CA VAL A 284 7.17 -0.66 -1.80
C VAL A 284 5.81 -1.12 -1.19
N PRO A 285 5.42 -0.71 0.03
CA PRO A 285 4.42 -1.45 0.81
C PRO A 285 3.03 -1.50 0.16
N HIS A 286 2.60 -0.41 -0.50
CA HIS A 286 1.33 -0.35 -1.24
C HIS A 286 1.31 -1.28 -2.46
N PHE A 287 2.38 -1.27 -3.24
CA PHE A 287 2.56 -2.20 -4.36
C PHE A 287 2.69 -3.64 -3.87
N ALA A 288 3.36 -3.88 -2.74
CA ALA A 288 3.47 -5.20 -2.11
C ALA A 288 2.11 -5.78 -1.71
N VAL A 289 1.18 -4.96 -1.18
CA VAL A 289 -0.20 -5.40 -0.89
C VAL A 289 -0.95 -5.75 -2.18
N GLN A 290 -0.89 -4.90 -3.20
CA GLN A 290 -1.56 -5.13 -4.49
C GLN A 290 -1.00 -6.37 -5.22
N LEU A 291 0.32 -6.54 -5.20
CA LEU A 291 1.01 -7.71 -5.74
C LEU A 291 0.66 -8.97 -4.96
N ARG A 292 0.68 -8.93 -3.61
CA ARG A 292 0.34 -10.10 -2.79
C ARG A 292 -1.05 -10.62 -3.12
N LYS A 293 -2.03 -9.75 -3.40
CA LYS A 293 -3.36 -10.18 -3.85
C LYS A 293 -3.28 -10.96 -5.18
N TRP A 294 -2.79 -10.31 -6.24
CA TRP A 294 -2.70 -10.93 -7.57
C TRP A 294 -1.88 -12.22 -7.58
N LEU A 295 -0.84 -12.29 -6.74
CA LEU A 295 0.05 -13.44 -6.66
C LEU A 295 -0.52 -14.57 -5.80
N ILE A 296 -1.43 -14.31 -4.86
CA ILE A 296 -2.25 -15.37 -4.24
C ILE A 296 -3.14 -15.97 -5.32
N ASP A 297 -3.88 -15.13 -6.06
CA ASP A 297 -4.77 -15.59 -7.13
C ASP A 297 -3.99 -16.45 -8.16
N TRP A 298 -2.79 -16.01 -8.60
CA TRP A 298 -1.93 -16.80 -9.49
C TRP A 298 -1.39 -18.10 -8.86
N ALA A 299 -0.95 -18.07 -7.60
CA ALA A 299 -0.33 -19.23 -6.96
C ALA A 299 -1.34 -20.33 -6.65
N ASP A 300 -2.55 -19.97 -6.22
CA ASP A 300 -3.68 -20.88 -6.00
C ASP A 300 -4.10 -21.54 -7.34
N ASP A 301 -4.11 -20.80 -8.46
CA ASP A 301 -4.39 -21.33 -9.82
C ASP A 301 -3.30 -22.30 -10.35
N HIS A 302 -2.12 -22.35 -9.73
CA HIS A 302 -0.96 -23.14 -10.19
C HIS A 302 -0.43 -24.13 -9.12
N ASP A 303 -1.24 -24.48 -8.11
CA ASP A 303 -0.90 -25.41 -7.01
C ASP A 303 0.35 -25.02 -6.17
N TYR A 304 0.70 -23.72 -6.09
CA TYR A 304 1.83 -23.21 -5.31
C TYR A 304 1.42 -22.55 -3.99
N ASN A 305 2.12 -22.86 -2.88
CA ASN A 305 1.95 -22.10 -1.65
C ASN A 305 2.93 -20.92 -1.59
N LEU A 306 2.39 -19.71 -1.78
CA LEU A 306 3.10 -18.42 -1.73
C LEU A 306 4.04 -18.25 -0.53
N TYR A 307 3.72 -18.87 0.61
CA TYR A 307 4.41 -18.68 1.87
C TYR A 307 5.43 -19.78 2.19
N ALA A 308 5.47 -20.86 1.41
CA ALA A 308 6.24 -22.07 1.73
C ALA A 308 7.12 -22.61 0.58
N ASP A 309 6.73 -22.42 -0.69
CA ASP A 309 7.44 -23.03 -1.84
C ASP A 309 8.60 -22.17 -2.39
N GLY A 310 8.85 -20.97 -1.83
CA GLY A 310 10.06 -20.20 -2.10
C GLY A 310 10.14 -19.55 -3.48
N LEU A 311 9.00 -19.12 -4.01
CA LEU A 311 8.89 -18.40 -5.28
C LEU A 311 9.77 -17.15 -5.31
N VAL A 312 10.38 -16.86 -6.45
CA VAL A 312 11.14 -15.62 -6.70
C VAL A 312 10.42 -14.82 -7.78
N VAL A 313 9.94 -13.63 -7.42
CA VAL A 313 8.99 -12.84 -8.21
C VAL A 313 9.67 -11.59 -8.73
N HIS A 314 9.98 -11.56 -10.02
CA HIS A 314 10.60 -10.42 -10.68
C HIS A 314 9.54 -9.40 -11.07
N THR A 315 9.69 -8.19 -10.54
CA THR A 315 8.72 -7.10 -10.72
C THR A 315 9.23 -5.99 -11.63
N THR A 316 8.31 -5.19 -12.13
CA THR A 316 8.59 -4.05 -13.01
C THR A 316 9.20 -2.84 -12.30
N ILE A 317 9.14 -2.79 -10.97
CA ILE A 317 9.61 -1.67 -10.14
C ILE A 317 11.12 -1.47 -10.32
N ASP A 318 11.57 -0.23 -10.47
CA ASP A 318 12.99 0.14 -10.36
C ASP A 318 13.24 0.64 -8.93
N ALA A 319 14.05 -0.07 -8.14
CA ALA A 319 14.24 0.29 -6.73
C ALA A 319 14.91 1.66 -6.55
N ARG A 320 15.63 2.16 -7.56
CA ARG A 320 16.24 3.50 -7.55
C ARG A 320 15.16 4.55 -7.79
N LEU A 321 14.30 4.36 -8.80
CA LEU A 321 13.19 5.29 -9.07
C LEU A 321 12.19 5.30 -7.90
N GLN A 322 11.89 4.13 -7.32
CA GLN A 322 11.06 4.01 -6.12
C GLN A 322 11.65 4.80 -4.94
N ALA A 323 12.95 4.72 -4.70
CA ALA A 323 13.61 5.49 -3.64
C ALA A 323 13.51 7.01 -3.89
N LEU A 324 13.65 7.47 -5.14
CA LEU A 324 13.43 8.87 -5.50
C LEU A 324 11.98 9.31 -5.27
N ALA A 325 10.99 8.47 -5.63
CA ALA A 325 9.57 8.73 -5.43
C ALA A 325 9.20 8.83 -3.94
N ASN A 326 9.62 7.84 -3.13
CA ASN A 326 9.44 7.84 -1.68
C ASN A 326 10.02 9.12 -1.04
N GLN A 327 11.26 9.50 -1.42
CA GLN A 327 11.92 10.69 -0.88
C GLN A 327 11.23 11.99 -1.29
N ALA A 328 10.87 12.14 -2.56
CA ALA A 328 10.21 13.35 -3.06
C ALA A 328 8.83 13.55 -2.40
N LEU A 329 7.99 12.51 -2.38
CA LEU A 329 6.68 12.56 -1.74
C LEU A 329 6.80 12.84 -0.24
N ALA A 330 7.68 12.12 0.47
CA ALA A 330 7.91 12.35 1.90
C ALA A 330 8.50 13.75 2.20
N ARG A 331 9.18 14.40 1.25
CA ARG A 331 9.69 15.78 1.40
C ARG A 331 8.58 16.81 1.19
N GLN A 332 7.90 16.76 0.05
CA GLN A 332 6.88 17.75 -0.30
C GLN A 332 5.65 17.65 0.60
N SER A 333 5.16 16.43 0.90
CA SER A 333 4.01 16.22 1.81
C SER A 333 4.31 16.54 3.28
N ARG A 334 5.59 16.65 3.70
CA ARG A 334 5.94 17.23 5.02
C ARG A 334 5.84 18.75 5.00
N HIS A 335 6.37 19.41 3.97
CA HIS A 335 6.27 20.86 3.82
C HIS A 335 4.81 21.34 3.76
N LEU A 336 3.99 20.67 2.93
CA LEU A 336 2.57 20.99 2.79
C LEU A 336 1.76 20.65 4.07
N GLN A 337 2.16 19.62 4.85
CA GLN A 337 1.54 19.35 6.16
C GLN A 337 1.75 20.53 7.13
N THR A 338 2.95 21.14 7.19
CA THR A 338 3.19 22.31 8.05
C THR A 338 2.27 23.49 7.71
N LEU A 339 1.91 23.65 6.42
CA LEU A 339 0.94 24.65 5.98
C LEU A 339 -0.49 24.27 6.40
N ALA A 340 -0.87 23.00 6.26
CA ALA A 340 -2.16 22.48 6.72
C ALA A 340 -2.34 22.64 8.26
N ASP A 341 -1.31 22.32 9.04
CA ASP A 341 -1.33 22.44 10.51
C ASP A 341 -1.51 23.90 10.96
N ALA A 342 -0.91 24.86 10.24
CA ALA A 342 -1.08 26.30 10.46
C ALA A 342 -2.43 26.85 9.96
N ALA A 343 -3.03 26.22 8.94
CA ALA A 343 -4.36 26.56 8.45
C ALA A 343 -5.48 26.06 9.39
N TRP A 344 -5.32 24.87 9.97
CA TRP A 344 -6.34 24.17 10.77
C TRP A 344 -6.16 24.29 12.29
N GLN A 345 -5.50 25.35 12.77
CA GLN A 345 -5.36 25.58 14.22
C GLN A 345 -6.72 25.78 14.92
N PRO A 346 -6.85 25.43 16.22
CA PRO A 346 -8.15 25.46 16.92
C PRO A 346 -8.78 26.86 16.98
N ARG A 347 -7.97 27.89 17.20
CA ARG A 347 -8.40 29.31 17.22
C ARG A 347 -8.71 29.89 15.83
N ARG A 348 -8.56 29.12 14.75
CA ARG A 348 -8.65 29.60 13.35
C ARG A 348 -9.69 28.87 12.50
N ALA A 349 -9.75 27.54 12.59
CA ALA A 349 -10.68 26.72 11.81
C ALA A 349 -11.17 25.45 12.53
N TRP A 350 -10.44 24.96 13.53
CA TRP A 350 -10.81 23.76 14.30
C TRP A 350 -11.43 24.12 15.68
N GLY A 351 -12.44 24.99 15.66
CA GLY A 351 -13.21 25.40 16.85
C GLY A 351 -14.47 24.54 17.05
N PRO A 352 -15.02 24.45 18.28
CA PRO A 352 -16.18 23.62 18.58
C PRO A 352 -17.49 24.11 17.93
N ASP A 353 -17.57 25.41 17.62
CA ASP A 353 -18.72 26.04 16.96
C ASP A 353 -18.71 25.88 15.43
N SER A 354 -17.63 25.33 14.86
CA SER A 354 -17.53 25.06 13.43
C SER A 354 -18.45 23.91 13.04
N ALA A 355 -19.47 24.18 12.22
CA ALA A 355 -20.43 23.18 11.76
C ALA A 355 -19.76 21.95 11.11
N LEU A 356 -18.64 22.16 10.40
CA LEU A 356 -17.82 21.08 9.86
C LEU A 356 -17.16 20.26 10.97
N VAL A 357 -16.56 20.88 11.99
CA VAL A 357 -15.98 20.14 13.12
C VAL A 357 -17.06 19.34 13.84
N GLN A 358 -18.25 19.91 14.05
CA GLN A 358 -19.36 19.19 14.70
C GLN A 358 -19.90 18.02 13.86
N SER A 359 -19.88 18.07 12.52
CA SER A 359 -20.25 16.90 11.70
C SER A 359 -19.16 15.82 11.74
N LEU A 360 -17.88 16.23 11.67
CA LEU A 360 -16.73 15.33 11.82
C LEU A 360 -16.70 14.62 13.19
N VAL A 361 -17.19 15.27 14.26
CA VAL A 361 -17.37 14.65 15.59
C VAL A 361 -18.54 13.67 15.60
N ARG A 362 -19.69 14.00 14.99
CA ARG A 362 -20.85 13.08 14.88
C ARG A 362 -20.53 11.81 14.08
N GLU A 363 -19.55 11.86 13.19
CA GLU A 363 -19.08 10.71 12.40
C GLU A 363 -18.25 9.68 13.20
N THR A 364 -17.71 10.03 14.38
CA THR A 364 -16.73 9.15 15.05
C THR A 364 -17.34 7.89 15.67
N PRO A 365 -16.55 6.82 15.87
CA PRO A 365 -16.98 5.65 16.64
C PRO A 365 -17.30 5.98 18.11
N GLU A 366 -16.74 7.05 18.67
CA GLU A 366 -16.96 7.48 20.05
C GLU A 366 -18.37 8.07 20.20
N TYR A 367 -18.74 8.97 19.28
CA TYR A 367 -20.08 9.56 19.25
C TYR A 367 -21.16 8.50 19.04
N ARG A 368 -20.99 7.66 18.00
CA ARG A 368 -21.97 6.61 17.68
C ARG A 368 -22.17 5.62 18.82
N ARG A 369 -21.09 5.06 19.39
CA ARG A 369 -21.19 4.11 20.52
C ARG A 369 -21.89 4.70 21.76
N ALA A 370 -21.76 6.00 22.01
CA ALA A 370 -22.44 6.66 23.13
C ALA A 370 -23.94 6.85 22.85
N VAL A 371 -24.31 7.26 21.64
CA VAL A 371 -25.72 7.40 21.21
C VAL A 371 -26.41 6.03 21.11
N ASP A 372 -25.73 5.02 20.54
CA ASP A 372 -26.21 3.64 20.46
C ASP A 372 -26.41 3.01 21.86
N ALA A 373 -25.69 3.49 22.87
CA ALA A 373 -25.86 3.13 24.28
C ALA A 373 -26.98 3.93 24.99
N GLY A 374 -27.78 4.72 24.26
CA GLY A 374 -28.93 5.46 24.78
C GLY A 374 -28.62 6.81 25.42
N GLN A 375 -27.41 7.36 25.24
CA GLN A 375 -27.07 8.70 25.75
C GLN A 375 -27.64 9.82 24.88
N ASN A 376 -27.90 10.99 25.47
CA ASN A 376 -28.45 12.12 24.72
C ASN A 376 -27.46 12.63 23.66
N ALA A 377 -27.89 12.65 22.40
CA ALA A 377 -27.08 12.97 21.23
C ALA A 377 -26.43 14.36 21.25
N ASP A 378 -27.05 15.37 21.88
CA ASP A 378 -26.47 16.70 22.00
C ASP A 378 -25.51 16.81 23.18
N ASP A 379 -25.74 16.09 24.26
CA ASP A 379 -24.85 16.10 25.43
C ASP A 379 -23.57 15.30 25.19
N VAL A 380 -23.66 14.18 24.46
CA VAL A 380 -22.48 13.46 23.93
C VAL A 380 -21.66 14.39 23.02
N LEU A 381 -22.31 15.15 22.13
CA LEU A 381 -21.63 16.11 21.26
C LEU A 381 -20.93 17.20 22.09
N LYS A 382 -21.63 17.83 23.03
CA LYS A 382 -21.07 18.85 23.93
C LYS A 382 -19.90 18.32 24.78
N ALA A 383 -19.93 17.05 25.17
CA ALA A 383 -18.83 16.41 25.91
C ALA A 383 -17.60 16.22 25.01
N LEU A 384 -17.77 15.61 23.84
CA LEU A 384 -16.67 15.37 22.89
C LEU A 384 -16.04 16.68 22.37
N LEU A 385 -16.85 17.72 22.10
CA LEU A 385 -16.35 19.04 21.70
C LEU A 385 -15.54 19.76 22.80
N LYS A 386 -15.70 19.37 24.07
CA LYS A 386 -14.94 19.90 25.21
C LYS A 386 -13.68 19.10 25.54
N ASP A 387 -13.58 17.85 25.09
CA ASP A 387 -12.38 17.03 25.26
C ASP A 387 -11.27 17.51 24.30
N SER A 388 -10.32 18.24 24.84
CA SER A 388 -9.18 18.78 24.09
C SER A 388 -8.21 17.70 23.56
N SER A 389 -8.18 16.52 24.18
CA SER A 389 -7.37 15.38 23.74
C SER A 389 -8.02 14.72 22.53
N PHE A 390 -9.30 14.36 22.63
CA PHE A 390 -10.09 13.83 21.53
C PHE A 390 -10.11 14.80 20.33
N MET A 391 -10.39 16.09 20.57
CA MET A 391 -10.42 17.11 19.52
C MET A 391 -9.04 17.33 18.86
N GLY A 392 -7.95 17.21 19.64
CA GLY A 392 -6.58 17.26 19.12
C GLY A 392 -6.22 16.05 18.26
N GLN A 393 -6.65 14.85 18.66
CA GLN A 393 -6.48 13.61 17.91
C GLN A 393 -7.30 13.64 16.61
N LEU A 394 -8.60 13.96 16.68
CA LEU A 394 -9.49 14.02 15.52
C LEU A 394 -9.02 15.05 14.48
N ARG A 395 -8.52 16.22 14.92
CA ARG A 395 -7.85 17.17 14.02
C ARG A 395 -6.67 16.50 13.32
N THR A 396 -5.74 15.94 14.08
CA THR A 396 -4.49 15.34 13.56
C THR A 396 -4.73 14.12 12.66
N GLN A 397 -5.92 13.50 12.75
CA GLN A 397 -6.40 12.48 11.82
C GLN A 397 -7.03 13.09 10.56
N LYS A 398 -8.03 13.98 10.69
CA LYS A 398 -8.80 14.53 9.56
C LYS A 398 -8.01 15.56 8.73
N THR A 399 -7.08 16.30 9.35
CA THR A 399 -6.21 17.31 8.69
C THR A 399 -4.83 16.77 8.34
N ARG A 400 -4.68 15.44 8.27
CA ARG A 400 -3.51 14.76 7.72
C ARG A 400 -3.54 14.86 6.20
N LEU A 401 -2.54 15.54 5.63
CA LEU A 401 -2.35 15.61 4.19
C LEU A 401 -1.89 14.24 3.68
N GLN A 402 -2.55 13.74 2.64
CA GLN A 402 -2.17 12.54 1.91
C GLN A 402 -1.68 12.88 0.51
N ALA A 403 -0.92 11.96 -0.06
CA ALA A 403 -0.42 12.04 -1.43
C ALA A 403 -0.23 10.64 -2.00
N GLY A 404 -0.42 10.52 -3.31
CA GLY A 404 -0.12 9.33 -4.09
C GLY A 404 0.83 9.67 -5.24
N PHE A 405 1.68 8.73 -5.63
CA PHE A 405 2.56 8.84 -6.80
C PHE A 405 2.62 7.50 -7.55
N LEU A 406 2.54 7.56 -8.88
CA LEU A 406 2.74 6.41 -9.77
C LEU A 406 3.61 6.83 -10.95
N ALA A 407 4.54 5.97 -11.35
CA ALA A 407 5.27 6.10 -12.59
C ALA A 407 5.37 4.77 -13.34
N LEU A 408 5.25 4.84 -14.66
CA LEU A 408 5.31 3.71 -15.60
C LEU A 408 6.17 4.04 -16.83
N ASP A 409 6.67 3.02 -17.51
CA ASP A 409 7.30 3.16 -18.84
C ASP A 409 6.22 2.98 -19.92
N PRO A 410 5.94 4.01 -20.74
CA PRO A 410 4.82 3.97 -21.67
C PRO A 410 5.03 3.01 -22.84
N ARG A 411 6.26 2.54 -23.07
CA ARG A 411 6.62 1.67 -24.21
C ARG A 411 6.23 0.19 -24.01
N ASN A 412 5.92 -0.18 -22.77
CA ASN A 412 5.68 -1.58 -22.35
C ASN A 412 4.67 -1.70 -21.18
N GLY A 413 4.12 -0.59 -20.67
CA GLY A 413 3.16 -0.59 -19.57
C GLY A 413 3.76 -0.94 -18.19
N GLN A 414 5.08 -1.12 -18.08
CA GLN A 414 5.72 -1.54 -16.84
C GLN A 414 5.64 -0.47 -15.76
N VAL A 415 5.04 -0.78 -14.61
CA VAL A 415 5.03 0.11 -13.44
C VAL A 415 6.44 0.18 -12.85
N ARG A 416 7.06 1.36 -12.91
CA ARG A 416 8.45 1.59 -12.47
C ARG A 416 8.56 2.09 -11.02
N ALA A 417 7.54 2.74 -10.48
CA ALA A 417 7.47 3.17 -9.08
C ALA A 417 6.02 3.42 -8.62
N TRP A 418 5.67 3.09 -7.37
CA TRP A 418 4.33 3.20 -6.79
C TRP A 418 4.39 3.62 -5.31
N VAL A 419 3.71 4.70 -4.93
CA VAL A 419 3.65 5.22 -3.55
C VAL A 419 2.21 5.61 -3.22
N GLY A 420 1.53 4.81 -2.41
CA GLY A 420 0.10 5.00 -2.10
C GLY A 420 -0.21 5.93 -0.92
N SER A 421 0.77 6.30 -0.11
CA SER A 421 0.61 7.26 1.01
C SER A 421 1.96 7.81 1.45
N ARG A 422 1.96 8.83 2.31
CA ARG A 422 3.19 9.41 2.90
C ARG A 422 3.91 8.46 3.88
N ASP A 423 3.15 7.55 4.50
CA ASP A 423 3.59 6.65 5.57
C ASP A 423 2.59 5.49 5.64
N PHE A 424 3.02 4.27 5.28
CA PHE A 424 2.14 3.10 5.25
C PHE A 424 1.73 2.60 6.64
N GLY A 425 2.58 2.79 7.66
CA GLY A 425 2.28 2.39 9.03
C GLY A 425 1.22 3.27 9.70
N GLN A 426 1.07 4.52 9.23
CA GLN A 426 0.02 5.44 9.66
C GLN A 426 -1.15 5.57 8.67
N GLU A 427 -0.95 5.24 7.40
CA GLU A 427 -1.97 5.23 6.35
C GLU A 427 -1.71 4.09 5.34
N PRO A 428 -2.30 2.90 5.56
CA PRO A 428 -2.19 1.77 4.62
C PRO A 428 -3.17 1.89 3.43
N PHE A 429 -4.03 2.91 3.39
CA PHE A 429 -4.93 3.16 2.25
C PHE A 429 -4.15 3.66 1.03
N ASP A 430 -4.35 3.00 -0.12
CA ASP A 430 -3.58 3.26 -1.33
C ASP A 430 -4.24 4.33 -2.23
N HIS A 431 -3.64 5.51 -2.25
CA HIS A 431 -4.09 6.63 -3.06
C HIS A 431 -3.73 6.52 -4.55
N VAL A 432 -3.04 5.44 -4.98
CA VAL A 432 -2.80 5.18 -6.40
C VAL A 432 -3.99 4.47 -7.05
N SER A 433 -4.48 3.37 -6.47
CA SER A 433 -5.53 2.53 -7.07
C SER A 433 -6.87 2.52 -6.33
N GLN A 434 -6.90 2.77 -5.01
CA GLN A 434 -8.13 2.67 -4.21
C GLN A 434 -8.84 4.03 -4.06
N ALA A 435 -8.09 5.12 -3.96
CA ALA A 435 -8.66 6.47 -3.92
C ALA A 435 -9.20 6.87 -5.30
N ARG A 436 -10.53 6.98 -5.43
CA ARG A 436 -11.18 7.69 -6.55
C ARG A 436 -11.37 9.16 -6.16
N ARG A 437 -10.80 10.08 -6.95
CA ARG A 437 -10.80 11.53 -6.72
C ARG A 437 -11.11 12.27 -8.02
N GLN A 438 -11.68 13.47 -7.93
CA GLN A 438 -11.97 14.25 -9.14
C GLN A 438 -10.65 14.66 -9.81
N PRO A 439 -10.39 14.30 -11.08
CA PRO A 439 -9.13 14.63 -11.76
C PRO A 439 -8.99 16.13 -12.08
N GLY A 440 -10.10 16.87 -12.05
CA GLY A 440 -10.12 18.29 -12.38
C GLY A 440 -9.60 18.53 -13.80
N SER A 441 -8.81 19.59 -13.95
CA SER A 441 -8.19 19.95 -15.24
C SER A 441 -7.19 18.95 -15.84
N THR A 442 -6.88 17.80 -15.20
CA THR A 442 -6.17 16.69 -15.89
C THR A 442 -7.08 15.86 -16.80
N PHE A 443 -8.41 16.02 -16.74
CA PHE A 443 -9.33 15.36 -17.67
C PHE A 443 -9.41 16.05 -19.05
N LYS A 444 -8.97 17.31 -19.15
CA LYS A 444 -9.08 18.12 -20.38
C LYS A 444 -8.47 17.49 -21.64
N PRO A 445 -7.30 16.81 -21.59
CA PRO A 445 -6.73 16.14 -22.76
C PRO A 445 -7.67 15.17 -23.49
N PHE A 446 -8.65 14.55 -22.80
CA PHE A 446 -9.66 13.72 -23.47
C PHE A 446 -10.63 14.54 -24.34
N VAL A 447 -10.96 15.77 -23.93
CA VAL A 447 -11.83 16.68 -24.71
C VAL A 447 -11.08 17.18 -25.96
N TYR A 448 -9.83 17.59 -25.80
CA TYR A 448 -9.00 18.08 -26.92
C TYR A 448 -8.59 16.94 -27.86
N GLY A 449 -8.23 15.75 -27.33
CA GLY A 449 -7.96 14.57 -28.13
C GLY A 449 -9.15 14.17 -28.99
N ALA A 450 -10.35 14.09 -28.41
CA ALA A 450 -11.57 13.79 -29.15
C ALA A 450 -11.98 14.88 -30.15
N ALA A 451 -11.56 16.14 -29.95
CA ALA A 451 -11.72 17.20 -30.94
C ALA A 451 -10.74 17.08 -32.12
N PHE A 452 -9.48 16.77 -31.83
CA PHE A 452 -8.44 16.58 -32.86
C PHE A 452 -8.68 15.30 -33.69
N ASP A 453 -9.26 14.25 -33.11
CA ASP A 453 -9.68 13.04 -33.83
C ASP A 453 -10.87 13.31 -34.78
N GLU A 454 -11.74 14.26 -34.43
CA GLU A 454 -12.79 14.82 -35.32
C GLU A 454 -12.24 15.88 -36.31
N GLY A 455 -10.91 16.09 -36.35
CA GLY A 455 -10.25 16.93 -37.35
C GLY A 455 -10.03 18.40 -36.97
N ALA A 456 -10.30 18.80 -35.72
CA ALA A 456 -9.93 20.15 -35.25
C ALA A 456 -8.40 20.34 -35.22
N SER A 457 -7.95 21.58 -35.40
CA SER A 457 -6.54 21.97 -35.38
C SER A 457 -6.14 22.57 -34.02
N PRO A 458 -4.91 22.32 -33.51
CA PRO A 458 -4.31 23.09 -32.42
C PRO A 458 -4.33 24.61 -32.62
N ASP A 459 -4.40 25.08 -33.87
CA ASP A 459 -4.43 26.51 -34.22
C ASP A 459 -5.85 27.06 -34.48
N ASP A 460 -6.88 26.21 -34.44
CA ASP A 460 -8.27 26.68 -34.45
C ASP A 460 -8.53 27.55 -33.23
N THR A 461 -9.42 28.53 -33.39
CA THR A 461 -9.56 29.65 -32.46
C THR A 461 -11.02 29.80 -32.04
N LEU A 462 -11.25 29.82 -30.73
CA LEU A 462 -12.54 30.09 -30.10
C LEU A 462 -12.47 31.36 -29.27
N ILE A 463 -13.60 32.02 -29.01
CA ILE A 463 -13.64 33.19 -28.13
C ILE A 463 -13.69 32.72 -26.67
N ASP A 464 -12.83 33.26 -25.83
CA ASP A 464 -12.85 33.06 -24.38
C ASP A 464 -13.98 33.88 -23.76
N GLN A 465 -15.22 33.44 -24.00
CA GLN A 465 -16.48 34.05 -23.57
C GLN A 465 -17.19 33.22 -22.48
N ALA A 466 -18.22 33.81 -21.85
CA ALA A 466 -19.08 33.09 -20.91
C ALA A 466 -19.86 31.96 -21.61
N VAL A 467 -20.06 30.84 -20.90
CA VAL A 467 -20.72 29.65 -21.45
C VAL A 467 -21.88 29.25 -20.55
N GLU A 468 -23.05 29.02 -21.15
CA GLU A 468 -24.22 28.47 -20.48
C GLU A 468 -24.64 27.17 -21.16
N ILE A 469 -24.71 26.07 -20.40
CA ILE A 469 -25.04 24.75 -20.93
C ILE A 469 -26.26 24.18 -20.19
N PRO A 470 -27.45 24.17 -20.81
CA PRO A 470 -28.63 23.52 -20.25
C PRO A 470 -28.38 22.02 -20.03
N LEU A 471 -28.79 21.51 -18.88
CA LEU A 471 -28.68 20.12 -18.49
C LEU A 471 -30.06 19.42 -18.51
N PRO A 472 -30.10 18.08 -18.71
CA PRO A 472 -31.31 17.30 -18.46
C PRO A 472 -31.79 17.52 -17.02
N GLY A 473 -33.02 18.02 -16.85
CA GLY A 473 -33.56 18.45 -15.55
C GLY A 473 -33.83 19.97 -15.45
N GLY A 474 -33.33 20.78 -16.40
CA GLY A 474 -33.62 22.22 -16.46
C GLY A 474 -32.62 23.10 -15.70
N GLU A 475 -31.62 22.51 -15.03
CA GLU A 475 -30.46 23.23 -14.54
C GLU A 475 -29.60 23.76 -15.71
N VAL A 476 -28.79 24.78 -15.46
CA VAL A 476 -27.89 25.37 -16.46
C VAL A 476 -26.49 25.49 -15.87
N TRP A 477 -25.55 24.71 -16.41
CA TRP A 477 -24.15 24.70 -16.00
C TRP A 477 -23.42 25.92 -16.57
N ARG A 478 -22.66 26.61 -15.71
CA ARG A 478 -21.93 27.84 -16.02
C ARG A 478 -20.46 27.74 -15.58
N PRO A 479 -19.58 27.15 -16.39
CA PRO A 479 -18.16 27.05 -16.05
C PRO A 479 -17.47 28.42 -16.06
N SER A 480 -16.56 28.63 -15.11
CA SER A 480 -15.78 29.86 -14.93
C SER A 480 -14.31 29.54 -14.65
N ASP A 481 -13.41 30.45 -15.00
CA ASP A 481 -11.97 30.39 -14.73
C ASP A 481 -11.56 31.16 -13.46
N GLY A 482 -12.51 31.41 -12.53
CA GLY A 482 -12.27 32.15 -11.28
C GLY A 482 -12.30 33.67 -11.43
N GLY A 483 -12.61 34.16 -12.63
CA GLY A 483 -12.79 35.57 -12.96
C GLY A 483 -13.65 35.71 -14.23
N PRO A 484 -13.83 36.94 -14.75
CA PRO A 484 -14.48 37.14 -16.04
C PRO A 484 -13.70 36.45 -17.17
N PRO A 485 -14.37 35.97 -18.23
CA PRO A 485 -13.73 35.59 -19.49
C PRO A 485 -12.95 36.77 -20.09
N SER A 486 -11.99 36.51 -20.98
CA SER A 486 -11.20 37.58 -21.61
C SER A 486 -11.81 38.18 -22.88
N ASP A 487 -12.93 37.62 -23.34
CA ASP A 487 -13.71 37.99 -24.54
C ASP A 487 -12.85 38.17 -25.80
N LYS A 488 -11.79 37.37 -25.90
CA LYS A 488 -10.77 37.42 -26.96
C LYS A 488 -10.63 36.08 -27.67
N PRO A 489 -10.23 36.09 -28.96
CA PRO A 489 -9.83 34.88 -29.67
C PRO A 489 -8.63 34.21 -28.99
N MET A 490 -8.76 32.91 -28.71
CA MET A 490 -7.71 32.06 -28.15
C MET A 490 -7.61 30.77 -28.96
N ARG A 491 -6.38 30.38 -29.34
CA ARG A 491 -6.14 29.10 -30.04
C ARG A 491 -6.35 27.93 -29.09
N LEU A 492 -6.79 26.78 -29.62
CA LEU A 492 -6.92 25.55 -28.82
C LEU A 492 -5.58 25.16 -28.14
N ARG A 493 -4.43 25.40 -28.81
CA ARG A 493 -3.10 25.18 -28.21
C ARG A 493 -2.83 26.04 -26.97
N ASP A 494 -3.35 27.27 -26.93
CA ASP A 494 -3.18 28.19 -25.81
C ASP A 494 -4.21 27.91 -24.71
N ALA A 495 -5.44 27.57 -25.10
CA ALA A 495 -6.52 27.24 -24.17
C ALA A 495 -6.21 26.02 -23.30
N LEU A 496 -5.57 24.97 -23.84
CA LEU A 496 -5.14 23.82 -23.02
C LEU A 496 -3.87 24.13 -22.19
N ALA A 497 -2.94 24.94 -22.72
CA ALA A 497 -1.73 25.37 -22.00
C ALA A 497 -2.05 26.20 -20.74
N TYR A 498 -2.93 27.20 -20.89
CA TYR A 498 -3.46 28.02 -19.79
C TYR A 498 -4.66 27.37 -19.09
N SER A 499 -5.07 26.17 -19.53
CA SER A 499 -6.08 25.33 -18.89
C SER A 499 -7.48 25.96 -18.76
N LYS A 500 -7.92 26.75 -19.74
CA LYS A 500 -9.19 27.49 -19.73
C LYS A 500 -10.44 26.61 -19.61
N ASN A 501 -11.34 26.93 -18.70
CA ASN A 501 -12.61 26.24 -18.45
C ASN A 501 -13.65 26.59 -19.52
N THR A 502 -13.80 27.87 -19.85
CA THR A 502 -14.68 28.40 -20.91
C THR A 502 -14.52 27.68 -22.25
N ILE A 503 -13.32 27.74 -22.84
CA ILE A 503 -12.99 27.13 -24.14
C ILE A 503 -13.20 25.62 -24.13
N THR A 504 -12.84 24.95 -23.02
CA THR A 504 -12.98 23.49 -22.91
C THR A 504 -14.46 23.07 -22.81
N ALA A 505 -15.32 23.91 -22.22
CA ALA A 505 -16.76 23.67 -22.20
C ALA A 505 -17.42 23.85 -23.58
N GLN A 506 -17.01 24.88 -24.34
CA GLN A 506 -17.43 25.04 -25.74
C GLN A 506 -17.02 23.82 -26.58
N LEU A 507 -15.77 23.36 -26.43
CA LEU A 507 -15.25 22.18 -27.12
C LEU A 507 -16.01 20.89 -26.72
N MET A 508 -16.46 20.78 -25.47
CA MET A 508 -17.32 19.69 -25.03
C MET A 508 -18.71 19.72 -25.69
N GLN A 509 -19.27 20.90 -25.96
CA GLN A 509 -20.55 21.02 -26.68
C GLN A 509 -20.45 20.55 -28.14
N SER A 510 -19.33 20.80 -28.83
CA SER A 510 -19.14 20.35 -30.21
C SER A 510 -18.77 18.86 -30.32
N VAL A 511 -17.98 18.33 -29.38
CA VAL A 511 -17.48 16.93 -29.41
C VAL A 511 -18.50 15.93 -28.84
N GLY A 512 -19.25 16.35 -27.82
CA GLY A 512 -20.23 15.54 -27.08
C GLY A 512 -19.59 14.70 -25.95
N PRO A 513 -20.14 14.72 -24.72
CA PRO A 513 -19.52 14.08 -23.56
C PRO A 513 -19.45 12.56 -23.66
N GLU A 514 -20.39 11.94 -24.37
CA GLU A 514 -20.39 10.53 -24.74
C GLU A 514 -19.13 10.10 -25.52
N ARG A 515 -18.64 10.94 -26.43
CA ARG A 515 -17.41 10.65 -27.20
C ARG A 515 -16.17 10.79 -26.32
N VAL A 516 -16.12 11.84 -25.51
CA VAL A 516 -15.02 12.07 -24.54
C VAL A 516 -14.94 10.93 -23.52
N ALA A 517 -16.08 10.45 -23.00
CA ALA A 517 -16.14 9.33 -22.08
C ALA A 517 -15.65 8.02 -22.73
N ARG A 518 -16.03 7.74 -23.99
CA ARG A 518 -15.51 6.58 -24.74
C ARG A 518 -14.01 6.67 -25.02
N LEU A 519 -13.49 7.86 -25.35
CA LEU A 519 -12.05 8.05 -25.54
C LEU A 519 -11.28 7.83 -24.23
N ALA A 520 -11.72 8.43 -23.12
CA ALA A 520 -11.11 8.23 -21.80
C ALA A 520 -11.11 6.74 -21.39
N ARG A 521 -12.21 6.01 -21.64
CA ARG A 521 -12.31 4.56 -21.46
C ARG A 521 -11.28 3.79 -22.28
N ALA A 522 -11.22 4.06 -23.59
CA ALA A 522 -10.29 3.39 -24.51
C ALA A 522 -8.81 3.68 -24.17
N MET A 523 -8.52 4.88 -23.69
CA MET A 523 -7.17 5.28 -23.28
C MET A 523 -6.73 4.69 -21.94
N GLY A 524 -7.62 4.14 -21.11
CA GLY A 524 -7.25 3.45 -19.85
C GLY A 524 -8.01 3.90 -18.59
N VAL A 525 -8.94 4.85 -18.68
CA VAL A 525 -9.84 5.20 -17.57
C VAL A 525 -11.04 4.23 -17.57
N ASN A 526 -10.79 2.98 -17.20
CA ASN A 526 -11.71 1.85 -17.41
C ASN A 526 -12.18 1.12 -16.14
N GLU A 527 -11.80 1.58 -14.94
CA GLU A 527 -12.15 0.94 -13.65
C GLU A 527 -13.12 1.78 -12.79
N SER A 528 -13.14 3.10 -12.98
CA SER A 528 -14.00 4.05 -12.23
C SER A 528 -15.25 4.42 -13.02
N PRO A 529 -16.40 4.73 -12.37
CA PRO A 529 -17.57 5.24 -13.06
C PRO A 529 -17.27 6.59 -13.73
N LEU A 530 -17.75 6.78 -14.96
CA LEU A 530 -17.68 8.04 -15.70
C LEU A 530 -19.09 8.41 -16.13
N GLU A 531 -19.49 9.64 -15.86
CA GLU A 531 -20.81 10.18 -16.21
C GLU A 531 -20.67 11.05 -17.46
N ALA A 532 -21.37 10.69 -18.54
CA ALA A 532 -21.29 11.38 -19.83
C ALA A 532 -22.09 12.71 -19.86
N VAL A 533 -21.83 13.58 -18.88
CA VAL A 533 -22.44 14.92 -18.74
C VAL A 533 -21.47 16.01 -19.21
N PRO A 534 -21.93 17.21 -19.64
CA PRO A 534 -21.04 18.30 -20.08
C PRO A 534 -19.97 18.70 -19.06
N ALA A 535 -20.29 18.62 -17.76
CA ALA A 535 -19.37 18.94 -16.68
C ALA A 535 -18.13 18.01 -16.61
N LEU A 536 -18.19 16.82 -17.22
CA LEU A 536 -17.06 15.89 -17.38
C LEU A 536 -15.84 16.57 -18.03
N ALA A 537 -16.04 17.60 -18.84
CA ALA A 537 -14.98 18.41 -19.46
C ALA A 537 -13.97 18.99 -18.46
N LEU A 538 -14.41 19.22 -17.21
CA LEU A 538 -13.58 19.73 -16.12
C LEU A 538 -13.23 18.65 -15.08
N GLY A 539 -13.50 17.37 -15.35
CA GLY A 539 -13.12 16.25 -14.50
C GLY A 539 -13.99 16.07 -13.25
N THR A 540 -15.32 16.10 -13.39
CA THR A 540 -16.27 15.91 -12.28
C THR A 540 -16.49 14.47 -11.83
N SER A 541 -16.27 13.47 -12.70
CA SER A 541 -16.34 12.05 -12.31
C SER A 541 -15.05 11.63 -11.57
N PRO A 542 -15.13 11.03 -10.36
CA PRO A 542 -13.95 10.58 -9.62
C PRO A 542 -13.27 9.35 -10.25
N VAL A 543 -11.94 9.40 -10.37
CA VAL A 543 -11.10 8.35 -10.97
C VAL A 543 -9.86 8.06 -10.11
N SER A 544 -9.19 6.93 -10.34
CA SER A 544 -7.92 6.62 -9.67
C SER A 544 -6.71 7.30 -10.33
N LEU A 545 -5.63 7.52 -9.57
CA LEU A 545 -4.36 7.98 -10.12
C LEU A 545 -3.75 6.94 -11.06
N LYS A 546 -3.96 5.65 -10.81
CA LYS A 546 -3.60 4.54 -11.70
C LYS A 546 -4.22 4.73 -13.09
N GLU A 547 -5.53 4.93 -13.17
CA GLU A 547 -6.23 5.16 -14.45
C GLU A 547 -5.70 6.38 -15.19
N MET A 548 -5.51 7.51 -14.49
CA MET A 548 -5.06 8.76 -15.14
C MET A 548 -3.62 8.69 -15.65
N VAL A 549 -2.70 8.07 -14.89
CA VAL A 549 -1.31 7.88 -15.36
C VAL A 549 -1.27 6.84 -16.50
N SER A 550 -2.11 5.81 -16.46
CA SER A 550 -2.28 4.86 -17.57
C SER A 550 -2.85 5.53 -18.82
N ALA A 551 -3.79 6.46 -18.68
CA ALA A 551 -4.35 7.20 -19.80
C ALA A 551 -3.36 8.18 -20.44
N TYR A 552 -2.44 8.73 -19.64
CA TYR A 552 -1.32 9.54 -20.14
C TYR A 552 -0.19 8.66 -20.72
N SER A 553 -0.08 7.39 -20.30
CA SER A 553 0.74 6.37 -21.01
C SER A 553 0.35 6.29 -22.47
N SER A 554 -0.96 6.23 -22.74
CA SER A 554 -1.50 6.14 -24.09
C SER A 554 -1.12 7.35 -24.93
N ILE A 555 -1.10 8.55 -24.36
CA ILE A 555 -0.66 9.77 -25.07
C ILE A 555 0.85 9.70 -25.40
N ALA A 556 1.65 9.22 -24.45
CA ALA A 556 3.10 9.03 -24.61
C ALA A 556 3.47 7.86 -25.55
N HIS A 557 2.51 6.97 -25.86
CA HIS A 557 2.67 5.78 -26.70
C HIS A 557 1.78 5.84 -27.96
N ASP A 558 1.87 6.93 -28.71
CA ASP A 558 1.21 7.12 -30.02
C ASP A 558 -0.33 6.94 -30.02
N GLY A 559 -0.99 7.17 -28.88
CA GLY A 559 -2.42 6.95 -28.73
C GLY A 559 -2.79 5.47 -28.52
N GLN A 560 -1.84 4.61 -28.17
CA GLN A 560 -2.06 3.19 -27.87
C GLN A 560 -2.05 2.91 -26.36
N TYR A 561 -3.16 2.36 -25.86
CA TYR A 561 -3.26 1.89 -24.48
C TYR A 561 -2.51 0.58 -24.26
N LEU A 562 -1.76 0.55 -23.17
CA LEU A 562 -1.14 -0.64 -22.58
C LEU A 562 -1.64 -0.80 -21.15
N ALA A 563 -2.08 -2.01 -20.80
CA ALA A 563 -2.49 -2.31 -19.44
C ALA A 563 -1.27 -2.30 -18.49
N PRO A 564 -1.36 -1.67 -17.29
CA PRO A 564 -0.26 -1.63 -16.34
C PRO A 564 0.24 -3.02 -15.91
N MET A 565 1.53 -3.25 -16.10
CA MET A 565 2.22 -4.50 -15.82
C MET A 565 2.99 -4.39 -14.50
N LEU A 566 2.91 -5.42 -13.65
CA LEU A 566 3.50 -5.44 -12.29
C LEU A 566 4.62 -6.49 -12.11
N VAL A 567 4.53 -7.60 -12.85
CA VAL A 567 5.41 -8.77 -12.76
C VAL A 567 5.89 -9.12 -14.17
N THR A 568 7.17 -9.46 -14.31
CA THR A 568 7.78 -9.92 -15.56
C THR A 568 8.05 -11.41 -15.55
N ARG A 569 8.42 -12.00 -14.40
CA ARG A 569 8.76 -13.42 -14.29
C ARG A 569 8.56 -13.96 -12.87
N ILE A 570 8.22 -15.23 -12.76
CA ILE A 570 8.21 -15.99 -11.51
C ILE A 570 9.10 -17.22 -11.71
N GLU A 571 10.03 -17.44 -10.78
CA GLU A 571 10.95 -18.56 -10.72
C GLU A 571 10.74 -19.38 -9.43
N ASN A 572 11.20 -20.63 -9.40
CA ASN A 572 11.47 -21.30 -8.13
C ASN A 572 12.84 -20.91 -7.57
N ARG A 573 13.17 -21.38 -6.36
CA ARG A 573 14.44 -21.06 -5.69
C ARG A 573 15.69 -21.60 -6.40
N GLN A 574 15.52 -22.50 -7.37
CA GLN A 574 16.59 -23.08 -8.19
C GLN A 574 16.88 -22.24 -9.45
N GLY A 575 16.07 -21.21 -9.73
CA GLY A 575 16.17 -20.39 -10.95
C GLY A 575 15.45 -20.99 -12.15
N GLU A 576 14.60 -22.01 -11.95
CA GLU A 576 13.75 -22.56 -13.00
C GLU A 576 12.52 -21.64 -13.16
N VAL A 577 12.29 -21.17 -14.39
CA VAL A 577 11.19 -20.26 -14.71
C VAL A 577 9.86 -21.01 -14.67
N LEU A 578 8.95 -20.54 -13.81
CA LEU A 578 7.59 -21.09 -13.64
C LEU A 578 6.57 -20.36 -14.51
N ALA A 579 6.73 -19.04 -14.65
CA ALA A 579 5.96 -18.21 -15.57
C ALA A 579 6.77 -16.99 -16.01
N GLU A 580 6.61 -16.58 -17.27
CA GLU A 580 7.13 -15.32 -17.81
C GLU A 580 5.96 -14.55 -18.44
N PHE A 581 5.98 -13.23 -18.31
CA PHE A 581 4.85 -12.37 -18.64
C PHE A 581 5.31 -11.30 -19.65
N ASP A 582 4.68 -11.28 -20.82
CA ASP A 582 4.86 -10.23 -21.82
C ASP A 582 4.02 -8.97 -21.50
N PRO A 583 4.43 -7.79 -21.99
CA PRO A 583 3.56 -6.62 -22.08
C PRO A 583 2.23 -6.94 -22.78
N ALA A 584 1.15 -6.27 -22.35
CA ALA A 584 -0.14 -6.36 -23.01
C ALA A 584 -0.06 -5.95 -24.50
N LYS A 585 -0.97 -6.46 -25.34
CA LYS A 585 -1.03 -6.03 -26.76
C LYS A 585 -1.54 -4.57 -26.84
N PRO A 586 -0.82 -3.64 -27.49
CA PRO A 586 -1.22 -2.23 -27.59
C PRO A 586 -2.58 -2.05 -28.27
N GLN A 587 -3.50 -1.31 -27.65
CA GLN A 587 -4.84 -1.04 -28.17
C GLN A 587 -4.95 0.42 -28.63
N ARG A 588 -5.17 0.66 -29.93
CA ARG A 588 -5.27 2.02 -30.48
C ARG A 588 -6.55 2.70 -29.98
N ALA A 589 -6.39 3.77 -29.19
CA ALA A 589 -7.48 4.52 -28.57
C ALA A 589 -7.70 5.90 -29.21
N LEU A 590 -6.64 6.51 -29.74
CA LEU A 590 -6.64 7.79 -30.45
C LEU A 590 -5.82 7.63 -31.74
N SER A 591 -6.16 8.34 -32.84
CA SER A 591 -5.34 8.29 -34.06
C SER A 591 -3.96 8.90 -33.83
N ALA A 592 -2.93 8.37 -34.50
CA ALA A 592 -1.54 8.84 -34.34
C ALA A 592 -1.38 10.36 -34.57
N GLN A 593 -2.10 10.89 -35.57
CA GLN A 593 -2.10 12.32 -35.90
C GLN A 593 -2.76 13.17 -34.79
N ALA A 594 -3.97 12.81 -34.35
CA ALA A 594 -4.66 13.52 -33.26
C ALA A 594 -3.89 13.40 -31.94
N ASN A 595 -3.25 12.26 -31.69
CA ASN A 595 -2.38 12.04 -30.54
C ASN A 595 -1.16 12.95 -30.57
N TYR A 596 -0.45 13.06 -31.69
CA TYR A 596 0.70 13.94 -31.81
C TYR A 596 0.30 15.43 -31.69
N GLN A 597 -0.87 15.82 -32.24
CA GLN A 597 -1.44 17.16 -32.03
C GLN A 597 -1.74 17.45 -30.55
N LEU A 598 -2.34 16.49 -29.84
CA LEU A 598 -2.60 16.60 -28.39
C LEU A 598 -1.31 16.73 -27.58
N LEU A 599 -0.33 15.88 -27.89
CA LEU A 599 0.97 15.81 -27.24
C LEU A 599 1.79 17.09 -27.43
N ASP A 600 1.81 17.66 -28.64
CA ASP A 600 2.46 18.94 -28.92
C ASP A 600 1.83 20.09 -28.13
N VAL A 601 0.51 20.17 -28.09
CA VAL A 601 -0.20 21.16 -27.26
C VAL A 601 0.14 20.99 -25.77
N MET A 602 0.30 19.76 -25.29
CA MET A 602 0.67 19.46 -23.90
C MET A 602 2.14 19.78 -23.56
N ARG A 603 3.03 20.00 -24.54
CA ARG A 603 4.33 20.67 -24.32
C ARG A 603 4.13 22.12 -23.88
N GLY A 604 3.21 22.83 -24.54
CA GLY A 604 2.84 24.22 -24.22
C GLY A 604 2.43 24.45 -22.75
N VAL A 605 1.80 23.44 -22.12
CA VAL A 605 1.45 23.48 -20.68
C VAL A 605 2.69 23.64 -19.81
N VAL A 606 3.78 22.93 -20.10
CA VAL A 606 5.03 22.97 -19.32
C VAL A 606 6.01 24.04 -19.81
N ASP A 607 5.90 24.49 -21.06
CA ASP A 607 6.81 25.50 -21.62
C ASP A 607 6.40 26.94 -21.28
N LYS A 608 5.10 27.25 -21.28
CA LYS A 608 4.56 28.59 -21.03
C LYS A 608 3.27 28.65 -20.19
N GLY A 609 2.65 27.50 -19.96
CA GLY A 609 1.35 27.38 -19.31
C GLY A 609 1.43 27.06 -17.81
N THR A 610 0.36 26.46 -17.29
CA THR A 610 0.18 26.14 -15.87
C THR A 610 1.24 25.19 -15.27
N GLY A 611 2.01 24.47 -16.09
CA GLY A 611 3.08 23.57 -15.69
C GLY A 611 4.50 24.17 -15.72
N VAL A 612 4.66 25.48 -15.98
CA VAL A 612 5.95 26.14 -16.27
C VAL A 612 7.07 25.89 -15.24
N ALA A 613 6.72 25.57 -13.99
CA ALA A 613 7.66 25.16 -12.95
C ALA A 613 8.57 23.96 -13.36
N ILE A 614 8.13 23.09 -14.26
CA ILE A 614 8.95 22.00 -14.82
C ILE A 614 10.20 22.53 -15.54
N ARG A 615 10.08 23.65 -16.27
CA ARG A 615 11.21 24.33 -16.91
C ARG A 615 11.94 25.26 -15.96
N SER A 616 11.21 26.11 -15.21
CA SER A 616 11.79 27.20 -14.43
C SER A 616 12.35 26.80 -13.06
N ARG A 617 11.69 25.90 -12.33
CA ARG A 617 12.11 25.42 -11.00
C ARG A 617 12.92 24.12 -11.08
N TYR A 618 12.55 23.21 -11.98
CA TYR A 618 13.17 21.88 -12.08
C TYR A 618 14.21 21.76 -13.20
N GLY A 619 14.33 22.78 -14.07
CA GLY A 619 15.39 22.86 -15.08
C GLY A 619 15.30 21.78 -16.17
N ILE A 620 14.17 21.08 -16.31
CA ILE A 620 14.04 19.95 -17.23
C ILE A 620 14.07 20.45 -18.68
N ARG A 621 15.10 20.06 -19.44
CA ARG A 621 15.29 20.41 -20.87
C ARG A 621 15.05 19.26 -21.85
N ALA A 622 14.70 18.07 -21.37
CA ALA A 622 14.26 16.96 -22.21
C ALA A 622 12.90 17.27 -22.87
N ASP A 623 12.53 16.53 -23.92
CA ASP A 623 11.18 16.61 -24.47
C ASP A 623 10.20 15.99 -23.48
N VAL A 624 9.31 16.84 -22.94
CA VAL A 624 8.31 16.48 -21.95
C VAL A 624 7.05 17.29 -22.20
N ALA A 625 5.91 16.65 -21.96
CA ALA A 625 4.58 17.23 -22.05
C ALA A 625 3.80 16.85 -20.78
N GLY A 626 2.80 17.62 -20.36
CA GLY A 626 2.11 17.32 -19.11
C GLY A 626 0.88 18.14 -18.84
N LYS A 627 0.23 17.89 -17.70
CA LYS A 627 -0.99 18.62 -17.30
C LYS A 627 -1.16 18.73 -15.79
N THR A 628 -1.58 19.92 -15.38
CA THR A 628 -2.08 20.27 -14.04
C THR A 628 -3.56 19.93 -13.88
N GLY A 629 -3.95 19.51 -12.68
CA GLY A 629 -5.34 19.46 -12.25
C GLY A 629 -5.48 20.12 -10.88
N THR A 630 -6.56 20.86 -10.73
CA THR A 630 -7.05 21.37 -9.44
C THR A 630 -8.55 21.20 -9.48
N THR A 631 -9.16 20.75 -8.38
CA THR A 631 -10.62 20.65 -8.23
C THR A 631 -11.18 21.90 -7.55
N GLN A 632 -12.52 22.02 -7.52
CA GLN A 632 -13.20 23.10 -6.80
C GLN A 632 -12.76 23.14 -5.33
N ASP A 633 -12.71 24.34 -4.76
CA ASP A 633 -12.26 24.63 -3.38
C ASP A 633 -10.83 24.17 -3.03
N ASN A 634 -10.07 23.72 -4.04
CA ASN A 634 -8.74 23.11 -3.95
C ASN A 634 -8.70 21.84 -3.07
N THR A 635 -9.68 20.96 -3.19
CA THR A 635 -9.70 19.67 -2.47
C THR A 635 -8.64 18.68 -2.98
N ASP A 636 -8.41 18.64 -4.29
CA ASP A 636 -7.47 17.73 -4.95
C ASP A 636 -6.52 18.48 -5.88
N GLY A 637 -5.21 18.36 -5.61
CA GLY A 637 -4.15 18.81 -6.50
C GLY A 637 -3.56 17.65 -7.29
N TRP A 638 -3.43 17.82 -8.60
CA TRP A 638 -2.92 16.80 -9.52
C TRP A 638 -1.84 17.37 -10.44
N PHE A 639 -0.87 16.52 -10.78
CA PHE A 639 0.01 16.78 -11.93
C PHE A 639 0.47 15.47 -12.55
N ILE A 640 0.51 15.42 -13.88
CA ILE A 640 1.05 14.28 -14.65
C ILE A 640 2.02 14.82 -15.71
N LEU A 641 3.19 14.20 -15.80
CA LEU A 641 4.26 14.50 -16.75
C LEU A 641 4.58 13.27 -17.59
N MET A 642 4.82 13.49 -18.87
CA MET A 642 5.14 12.47 -19.86
C MET A 642 6.53 12.74 -20.43
N HIS A 643 7.33 11.69 -20.51
CA HIS A 643 8.60 11.56 -21.24
C HIS A 643 8.51 10.27 -22.07
N PRO A 644 9.18 10.13 -23.23
CA PRO A 644 9.08 8.93 -24.08
C PRO A 644 9.44 7.60 -23.39
N GLN A 645 10.17 7.67 -22.27
CA GLN A 645 10.57 6.51 -21.45
C GLN A 645 9.89 6.45 -20.07
N LEU A 646 9.10 7.46 -19.69
CA LEU A 646 8.46 7.50 -18.36
C LEU A 646 7.25 8.45 -18.33
N VAL A 647 6.08 7.95 -17.93
CA VAL A 647 4.95 8.78 -17.51
C VAL A 647 4.84 8.69 -16.00
N ALA A 648 4.79 9.84 -15.33
CA ALA A 648 4.76 9.95 -13.88
C ALA A 648 3.70 10.96 -13.43
N GLY A 649 2.88 10.59 -12.44
CA GLY A 649 1.82 11.43 -11.91
C GLY A 649 1.74 11.40 -10.39
N ALA A 650 1.26 12.50 -9.83
CA ALA A 650 0.97 12.64 -8.41
C ALA A 650 -0.42 13.22 -8.16
N TRP A 651 -1.04 12.78 -7.05
CA TRP A 651 -2.19 13.39 -6.41
C TRP A 651 -1.78 13.85 -5.01
N VAL A 652 -2.34 14.98 -4.55
CA VAL A 652 -2.18 15.51 -3.19
C VAL A 652 -3.54 16.05 -2.72
N GLY A 653 -3.95 15.71 -1.50
CA GLY A 653 -5.22 16.13 -0.92
C GLY A 653 -5.43 15.58 0.49
N PHE A 654 -6.69 15.44 0.90
CA PHE A 654 -7.07 14.90 2.22
C PHE A 654 -8.04 13.73 2.08
N ASN A 655 -8.02 12.79 3.04
CA ASN A 655 -8.98 11.68 3.09
C ASN A 655 -10.43 12.17 3.05
N ASP A 656 -10.72 13.25 3.77
CA ASP A 656 -12.04 13.89 3.83
C ASP A 656 -12.07 15.09 2.88
N GLY A 657 -12.88 15.03 1.82
CA GLY A 657 -12.93 16.07 0.78
C GLY A 657 -13.43 17.45 1.23
N ARG A 658 -13.94 17.56 2.46
CA ARG A 658 -14.32 18.83 3.12
C ARG A 658 -13.13 19.53 3.78
N ILE A 659 -11.97 18.87 3.84
CA ILE A 659 -10.71 19.41 4.33
C ILE A 659 -9.84 19.75 3.12
N THR A 660 -9.33 20.99 3.08
CA THR A 660 -8.46 21.48 2.00
C THR A 660 -7.24 22.20 2.59
N LEU A 661 -6.28 22.59 1.75
CA LEU A 661 -5.12 23.38 2.18
C LEU A 661 -5.47 24.83 2.59
N ARG A 662 -6.73 25.27 2.41
CA ARG A 662 -7.23 26.62 2.73
C ARG A 662 -6.34 27.74 2.16
N SER A 663 -5.80 27.53 0.96
CA SER A 663 -4.92 28.46 0.25
C SER A 663 -5.03 28.25 -1.26
N ASP A 664 -5.40 29.30 -1.98
CA ASP A 664 -5.60 29.26 -3.44
C ASP A 664 -4.30 29.13 -4.23
N TYR A 665 -3.14 29.31 -3.58
CA TYR A 665 -1.83 29.03 -4.17
C TYR A 665 -1.43 27.57 -3.92
N TRP A 666 -1.30 27.17 -2.64
CA TRP A 666 -0.80 25.84 -2.29
C TRP A 666 -1.76 24.70 -2.61
N GLY A 667 -3.06 24.99 -2.71
CA GLY A 667 -4.07 24.02 -3.11
C GLY A 667 -3.95 23.54 -4.56
N GLN A 668 -3.44 24.39 -5.47
CA GLN A 668 -3.36 24.06 -6.90
C GLN A 668 -2.38 22.92 -7.18
N GLY A 669 -2.70 22.04 -8.13
CA GLY A 669 -1.82 20.96 -8.56
C GLY A 669 -0.43 21.41 -9.04
N ALA A 670 -0.30 22.66 -9.52
CA ALA A 670 0.98 23.29 -9.88
C ALA A 670 1.93 23.53 -8.68
N HIS A 671 1.39 23.58 -7.45
CA HIS A 671 2.12 23.90 -6.23
C HIS A 671 2.06 22.81 -5.16
N SER A 672 1.11 21.87 -5.24
CA SER A 672 1.01 20.69 -4.38
C SER A 672 1.61 19.42 -5.02
N ALA A 673 1.09 18.99 -6.17
CA ALA A 673 1.44 17.72 -6.81
C ALA A 673 2.63 17.80 -7.79
N LEU A 674 2.69 18.85 -8.62
CA LEU A 674 3.78 19.09 -9.57
C LEU A 674 5.17 19.01 -8.91
N PRO A 675 5.41 19.56 -7.70
CA PRO A 675 6.71 19.48 -7.04
C PRO A 675 7.22 18.06 -6.79
N ILE A 676 6.34 17.07 -6.59
CA ILE A 676 6.71 15.66 -6.41
C ILE A 676 7.22 15.11 -7.75
N VAL A 677 6.41 15.23 -8.80
CA VAL A 677 6.74 14.71 -10.14
C VAL A 677 7.99 15.39 -10.71
N GLY A 678 8.09 16.73 -10.60
CA GLY A 678 9.25 17.49 -11.04
C GLY A 678 10.54 17.08 -10.30
N GLU A 679 10.47 16.83 -8.99
CA GLU A 679 11.62 16.35 -8.21
C GLU A 679 12.05 14.93 -8.60
N VAL A 680 11.11 14.02 -8.89
CA VAL A 680 11.42 12.66 -9.35
C VAL A 680 11.99 12.67 -10.76
N THR A 681 11.33 13.29 -11.74
CA THR A 681 11.78 13.30 -13.14
C THR A 681 13.12 14.04 -13.30
N ALA A 682 13.32 15.18 -12.61
CA ALA A 682 14.61 15.87 -12.65
C ALA A 682 15.74 15.07 -11.99
N GLN A 683 15.46 14.17 -11.04
CA GLN A 683 16.46 13.24 -10.52
C GLN A 683 16.69 12.08 -11.49
N ALA A 684 15.63 11.45 -12.03
CA ALA A 684 15.73 10.34 -12.99
C ALA A 684 16.53 10.70 -14.26
N LEU A 685 16.38 11.92 -14.78
CA LEU A 685 17.20 12.43 -15.89
C LEU A 685 18.67 12.64 -15.48
N ARG A 686 18.93 13.18 -14.27
CA ARG A 686 20.30 13.42 -13.77
C ARG A 686 21.04 12.13 -13.44
N THR A 687 20.35 11.10 -12.94
CA THR A 687 20.90 9.77 -12.64
C THR A 687 20.87 8.80 -13.82
N LYS A 688 20.39 9.25 -14.99
CA LYS A 688 20.27 8.45 -16.23
C LYS A 688 19.40 7.19 -16.07
N LEU A 689 18.36 7.26 -15.24
CA LEU A 689 17.27 6.27 -15.24
C LEU A 689 16.39 6.41 -16.49
N ILE A 690 16.39 7.61 -17.08
CA ILE A 690 15.84 7.92 -18.41
C ILE A 690 16.80 8.85 -19.16
N ASP A 691 16.92 8.70 -20.49
CA ASP A 691 17.84 9.50 -21.31
C ASP A 691 17.21 10.86 -21.70
N PRO A 692 17.81 12.02 -21.33
CA PRO A 692 17.32 13.35 -21.70
C PRO A 692 17.32 13.67 -23.21
N ARG A 693 17.88 12.80 -24.06
CA ARG A 693 17.92 12.94 -25.53
C ARG A 693 16.69 12.40 -26.23
N GLU A 694 15.93 11.51 -25.59
CA GLU A 694 14.74 10.87 -26.16
C GLU A 694 13.67 11.90 -26.51
N ARG A 695 12.97 11.68 -27.63
CA ARG A 695 11.94 12.59 -28.16
C ARG A 695 10.66 11.83 -28.45
N PHE A 696 9.52 12.51 -28.38
CA PHE A 696 8.29 11.93 -28.91
C PHE A 696 8.34 11.99 -30.44
N GLU A 697 8.29 10.82 -31.07
CA GLU A 697 8.31 10.71 -32.53
C GLU A 697 7.03 11.31 -33.14
N ALA A 698 7.19 12.00 -34.28
CA ALA A 698 6.06 12.44 -35.07
C ALA A 698 5.62 11.30 -36.01
N PRO A 699 4.31 11.06 -36.19
CA PRO A 699 3.85 10.08 -37.17
C PRO A 699 4.32 10.49 -38.58
N PRO A 700 4.75 9.54 -39.43
CA PRO A 700 5.24 9.86 -40.76
C PRO A 700 4.15 10.55 -41.58
N GLU A 701 4.44 11.75 -42.12
CA GLU A 701 3.49 12.49 -42.95
C GLU A 701 3.13 11.66 -44.20
N GLY A 702 1.87 11.25 -44.30
CA GLY A 702 1.37 10.54 -45.46
C GLY A 702 1.38 11.42 -46.71
N PHE A 703 1.76 10.86 -47.86
CA PHE A 703 1.79 11.55 -49.16
C PHE A 703 0.53 12.40 -49.43
N PHE A 704 -0.66 11.87 -49.11
CA PHE A 704 -1.92 12.59 -49.28
C PHE A 704 -2.16 13.72 -48.27
N SER A 705 -1.61 13.67 -47.06
CA SER A 705 -1.72 14.79 -46.11
C SER A 705 -0.80 15.95 -46.50
N GLN A 706 0.40 15.67 -47.03
CA GLN A 706 1.26 16.68 -47.64
C GLN A 706 0.58 17.33 -48.85
N LEU A 707 -0.01 16.53 -49.74
CA LEU A 707 -0.70 17.02 -50.93
C LEU A 707 -1.95 17.86 -50.56
N ALA A 708 -2.75 17.41 -49.59
CA ALA A 708 -3.92 18.14 -49.10
C ALA A 708 -3.56 19.43 -48.33
N LYS A 709 -2.45 19.42 -47.58
CA LYS A 709 -1.88 20.60 -46.89
C LYS A 709 -1.39 21.63 -47.91
N GLY A 710 -0.59 21.21 -48.90
CA GLY A 710 -0.17 22.08 -50.00
C GLY A 710 -1.34 22.69 -50.78
N LEU A 711 -2.42 21.92 -51.00
CA LEU A 711 -3.65 22.43 -51.64
C LEU A 711 -4.40 23.44 -50.75
N ARG A 712 -4.47 23.19 -49.44
CA ARG A 712 -5.10 24.07 -48.45
C ARG A 712 -4.33 25.38 -48.30
N ASP A 713 -3.01 25.30 -48.19
CA ASP A 713 -2.10 26.44 -48.07
C ASP A 713 -2.12 27.29 -49.36
N TRP A 714 -2.23 26.64 -50.53
CA TRP A 714 -2.43 27.32 -51.82
C TRP A 714 -3.78 28.05 -51.92
N VAL A 715 -4.88 27.42 -51.49
CA VAL A 715 -6.21 28.07 -51.40
C VAL A 715 -6.19 29.25 -50.42
N GLN A 716 -5.54 29.11 -49.26
CA GLN A 716 -5.38 30.21 -48.32
C GLN A 716 -4.50 31.34 -48.87
N GLY A 717 -3.44 31.02 -49.61
CA GLY A 717 -2.61 31.99 -50.34
C GLY A 717 -3.38 32.77 -51.42
N LEU A 718 -4.40 32.16 -52.04
CA LEU A 718 -5.29 32.82 -52.99
C LEU A 718 -6.39 33.68 -52.33
N MET A 719 -6.78 33.37 -51.10
CA MET A 719 -7.82 34.10 -50.34
C MET A 719 -7.25 35.12 -49.33
N ALA A 720 -5.93 35.15 -49.13
CA ALA A 720 -5.28 36.14 -48.27
C ALA A 720 -5.47 37.56 -48.84
N PRO A 721 -6.06 38.52 -48.11
CA PRO A 721 -6.15 39.90 -48.56
C PRO A 721 -4.75 40.50 -48.68
N LYS A 722 -4.51 41.26 -49.75
CA LYS A 722 -3.23 41.96 -49.96
C LYS A 722 -2.90 42.83 -48.74
N PRO A 723 -1.65 42.81 -48.23
CA PRO A 723 -1.28 43.62 -47.08
C PRO A 723 -1.43 45.11 -47.40
N VAL A 724 -2.27 45.80 -46.64
CA VAL A 724 -2.36 47.27 -46.66
C VAL A 724 -1.06 47.82 -46.08
N PRO A 725 -0.38 48.79 -46.73
CA PRO A 725 0.83 49.38 -46.18
C PRO A 725 0.54 50.08 -44.84
N VAL A 726 1.16 49.59 -43.77
CA VAL A 726 1.15 50.28 -42.48
C VAL A 726 2.02 51.54 -42.62
N PRO A 727 1.55 52.74 -42.25
CA PRO A 727 2.38 53.94 -42.24
C PRO A 727 3.59 53.75 -41.34
N GLN A 728 4.79 54.10 -41.83
CA GLN A 728 5.98 54.09 -40.98
C GLN A 728 5.84 55.14 -39.85
N PRO A 729 6.36 54.87 -38.64
CA PRO A 729 6.41 55.87 -37.59
C PRO A 729 7.19 57.10 -38.05
N VAL A 730 6.60 58.29 -37.92
CA VAL A 730 7.27 59.54 -38.28
C VAL A 730 8.46 59.72 -37.34
N ARG A 731 9.66 59.73 -37.92
CA ARG A 731 10.92 59.99 -37.22
C ARG A 731 10.91 61.43 -36.72
N GLN A 732 11.02 61.64 -35.41
CA GLN A 732 11.30 62.99 -34.89
C GLN A 732 12.68 63.44 -35.38
N PRO A 733 12.87 64.72 -35.75
CA PRO A 733 14.17 65.23 -36.13
C PRO A 733 15.12 65.26 -34.93
N ALA A 734 16.40 64.95 -35.16
CA ALA A 734 17.46 65.19 -34.19
C ALA A 734 17.87 66.69 -34.22
N PRO A 735 18.43 67.24 -33.12
CA PRO A 735 19.04 68.56 -33.13
C PRO A 735 20.22 68.64 -34.10
N GLU A 736 20.48 69.82 -34.65
CA GLU A 736 21.55 70.08 -35.62
C GLU A 736 22.94 70.08 -34.95
N GLU A 737 23.96 69.56 -35.65
CA GLU A 737 25.36 69.61 -35.23
C GLU A 737 26.01 70.95 -35.58
N VAL A 738 26.84 71.47 -34.66
CA VAL A 738 27.71 72.63 -34.93
C VAL A 738 29.09 72.13 -35.38
N VAL A 739 29.50 72.52 -36.59
CA VAL A 739 30.71 72.02 -37.25
C VAL A 739 31.99 72.71 -36.75
N ALA A 740 33.06 71.93 -36.63
CA ALA A 740 34.46 72.39 -36.57
C ALA A 740 35.32 71.56 -37.57
N PRO A 741 36.44 72.10 -38.11
CA PRO A 741 36.96 71.65 -39.41
C PRO A 741 38.01 70.53 -39.40
N GLU A 742 38.39 70.14 -40.62
CA GLU A 742 39.16 68.94 -41.03
C GLU A 742 40.70 69.19 -41.17
N PRO A 743 41.57 68.32 -41.76
CA PRO A 743 42.54 67.55 -40.97
C PRO A 743 44.03 67.77 -41.33
N ALA A 744 44.93 67.03 -40.66
CA ALA A 744 46.34 66.86 -41.03
C ALA A 744 46.81 65.39 -40.85
N VAL A 745 47.93 65.00 -41.49
CA VAL A 745 48.30 63.58 -41.76
C VAL A 745 49.70 63.22 -41.14
N PRO A 746 50.41 62.08 -41.41
CA PRO A 746 50.62 61.05 -40.36
C PRO A 746 52.08 60.71 -39.98
N ALA A 747 52.24 60.00 -38.85
CA ALA A 747 53.38 59.15 -38.42
C ALA A 747 52.97 58.41 -37.11
N SER A 748 53.50 57.25 -36.68
CA SER A 748 54.36 56.20 -37.28
C SER A 748 54.40 54.98 -36.33
N GLU A 749 54.51 53.75 -36.86
CA GLU A 749 55.05 52.57 -36.13
C GLU A 749 56.57 52.76 -35.87
N PRO A 750 57.27 52.11 -34.88
CA PRO A 750 57.34 50.63 -34.74
C PRO A 750 57.69 50.01 -33.34
N VAL A 751 57.98 48.68 -33.35
CA VAL A 751 58.83 47.86 -32.43
C VAL A 751 58.16 47.01 -31.31
N GLU A 752 58.60 45.75 -31.22
CA GLU A 752 58.31 44.72 -30.20
C GLU A 752 59.20 44.82 -28.94
N VAL A 753 58.70 44.41 -27.75
CA VAL A 753 59.51 43.81 -26.67
C VAL A 753 58.70 42.71 -25.95
N VAL A 754 59.38 41.76 -25.29
CA VAL A 754 58.89 40.43 -24.86
C VAL A 754 58.81 40.26 -23.33
N ALA A 755 57.88 39.41 -22.85
CA ALA A 755 57.78 38.79 -21.51
C ALA A 755 57.44 39.74 -20.31
N SER A 756 56.75 39.31 -19.24
CA SER A 756 56.95 38.07 -18.49
C SER A 756 55.74 37.58 -17.67
N THR A 757 55.67 36.26 -17.44
CA THR A 757 54.78 35.60 -16.47
C THR A 757 55.42 35.48 -15.08
N VAL A 758 54.64 35.50 -14.00
CA VAL A 758 55.15 35.25 -12.63
C VAL A 758 54.36 34.14 -11.91
N THR A 759 55.12 33.26 -11.25
CA THR A 759 54.72 32.04 -10.53
C THR A 759 55.38 32.01 -9.15
N LEU A 760 54.99 31.19 -8.16
CA LEU A 760 54.06 30.05 -8.16
C LEU A 760 53.08 30.21 -6.96
N PRO A 761 53.02 29.46 -5.82
CA PRO A 761 53.49 28.12 -5.43
C PRO A 761 52.36 27.08 -5.27
N ALA A 762 52.75 25.83 -5.02
CA ALA A 762 51.92 24.71 -4.59
C ALA A 762 52.76 23.80 -3.67
N SER A 763 52.15 22.85 -2.95
CA SER A 763 52.90 21.92 -2.09
C SER A 763 52.28 20.51 -1.98
N ALA A 764 52.75 19.65 -2.88
CA ALA A 764 53.06 18.22 -2.73
C ALA A 764 51.96 17.17 -2.33
N PRO A 765 52.14 15.87 -2.70
CA PRO A 765 51.10 14.83 -2.60
C PRO A 765 51.44 13.65 -1.66
N VAL A 766 50.46 12.75 -1.44
CA VAL A 766 50.65 11.40 -0.85
C VAL A 766 49.87 10.36 -1.68
N SER A 767 50.38 9.11 -1.73
CA SER A 767 49.91 7.99 -2.58
C SER A 767 48.81 7.12 -1.93
N PRO A 768 48.10 6.26 -2.69
CA PRO A 768 46.82 5.66 -2.25
C PRO A 768 46.93 4.30 -1.55
N ILE A 769 45.94 3.97 -0.70
CA ILE A 769 45.71 2.65 -0.09
C ILE A 769 44.20 2.32 -0.11
N SER A 770 43.87 1.03 -0.19
CA SER A 770 42.54 0.45 -0.41
C SER A 770 41.53 0.61 0.74
N ALA A 771 40.24 0.62 0.39
CA ALA A 771 39.12 0.18 1.22
C ALA A 771 38.35 -0.91 0.42
N SER A 772 38.06 -2.12 0.89
CA SER A 772 37.82 -2.67 2.24
C SER A 772 36.49 -2.25 2.87
N SER A 773 35.70 -3.25 3.29
CA SER A 773 34.30 -3.11 3.69
C SER A 773 34.11 -3.16 5.21
N ALA A 774 33.53 -2.10 5.79
CA ALA A 774 32.89 -2.13 7.09
C ALA A 774 31.81 -1.03 7.18
N ALA A 775 30.68 -1.32 7.82
CA ALA A 775 29.66 -0.33 8.15
C ALA A 775 29.84 0.15 9.60
N PRO A 776 29.74 1.45 9.91
CA PRO A 776 29.82 1.94 11.28
C PRO A 776 28.50 1.73 12.04
N THR A 777 28.60 1.21 13.26
CA THR A 777 27.47 1.16 14.21
C THR A 777 27.26 2.53 14.88
N LEU A 778 26.00 2.90 15.10
CA LEU A 778 25.64 4.12 15.84
C LEU A 778 25.44 3.79 17.33
N GLY A 779 26.16 4.51 18.20
CA GLY A 779 25.95 4.46 19.66
C GLY A 779 24.79 5.36 20.12
N PRO A 780 24.30 5.17 21.37
CA PRO A 780 23.16 5.91 21.89
C PRO A 780 23.49 7.40 22.17
N VAL A 781 22.54 8.27 21.86
CA VAL A 781 22.64 9.73 22.09
C VAL A 781 22.09 10.09 23.47
N ALA A 782 22.87 10.83 24.26
CA ALA A 782 22.43 11.34 25.57
C ALA A 782 21.48 12.54 25.44
N PRO A 783 20.51 12.72 26.37
CA PRO A 783 19.55 13.81 26.30
C PRO A 783 20.19 15.18 26.63
N VAL A 784 19.81 16.20 25.86
CA VAL A 784 20.25 17.59 26.07
C VAL A 784 19.41 18.26 27.16
N SER A 785 20.05 18.95 28.10
CA SER A 785 19.40 19.69 29.17
C SER A 785 18.86 21.05 28.71
N VAL A 786 17.68 21.43 29.20
CA VAL A 786 17.03 22.73 28.93
C VAL A 786 17.29 23.69 30.10
N PRO A 787 17.69 24.96 29.87
CA PRO A 787 17.83 25.95 30.94
C PRO A 787 16.46 26.37 31.52
N ALA A 788 16.39 26.59 32.83
CA ALA A 788 15.20 27.14 33.48
C ALA A 788 15.05 28.66 33.20
N PRO A 789 13.82 29.19 33.14
CA PRO A 789 13.59 30.63 32.95
C PRO A 789 13.97 31.43 34.20
N ALA A 790 14.55 32.62 34.00
CA ALA A 790 14.85 33.55 35.09
C ALA A 790 13.59 34.30 35.57
N VAL A 791 13.51 34.54 36.87
CA VAL A 791 12.47 35.38 37.49
C VAL A 791 12.92 36.85 37.46
N VAL A 792 12.01 37.74 37.11
CA VAL A 792 12.14 39.20 37.28
C VAL A 792 10.95 39.67 38.13
N PRO A 793 11.13 40.56 39.13
CA PRO A 793 10.03 41.01 39.99
C PRO A 793 9.08 42.00 39.31
N ASP A 794 7.84 42.05 39.79
CA ASP A 794 6.98 43.23 39.67
C ASP A 794 7.58 44.41 40.46
N ASP A 795 7.55 45.62 39.90
CA ASP A 795 7.17 46.79 40.71
C ASP A 795 6.66 47.99 39.88
N ALA A 796 5.55 48.56 40.37
CA ALA A 796 5.10 49.95 40.30
C ALA A 796 5.01 50.78 38.98
N VAL A 797 3.76 51.21 38.69
CA VAL A 797 3.36 52.58 38.27
C VAL A 797 3.89 53.08 36.90
N ARG A 798 3.02 53.25 35.88
CA ARG A 798 1.97 54.29 35.88
C ARG A 798 0.86 54.07 34.86
#